data_AF-A0A960UG57-F1
#
_entry.id   AF-A0A960UG57-F1
#
_cell.length_a   1.000
_cell.length_b   1.000
_cell.length_c   1.000
_cell.angle_alpha   90.00
_cell.angle_beta   90.00
_cell.angle_gamma   90.00
#
_symmetry.space_group_name_H-M   'P 1'
#
loop_
_entity.id
_entity.type
_entity.pdbx_description
1 polymer ?
#
loop_
_entity_poly.entity_id
_entity_poly.type
_entity_poly.pdbx_seq_one_letter_code
_entity_poly.pdbx_strand_id
1 'polypeptide(L)'
;MLLGTLFAATAGCDKKGLPAAPPDGAEDSSPCVLFVTAPSGGDTLVVGQQYSLEWAVSDCGDRVKIELWQAGEPVAAIANFSKNDGDYTWTAAQVDSATDDYQVRVEDLTSGSDAFSEAFTIAVPPVNEEDPPACTIAVTSPDGGESWTVGTEHEITWDVSDCGGGVAIELWQDGDLVDTLSNETTNDGSYMWTAEQFGGQSANYRIRIRDLSSGAADESDGVFSVPVPDAECQVRVLAPNGGESWTAGTTHTIRWDVSDCGAMVRIELWRAGDLAQVLTNQTGNDGTHSWTVAQVDGATSNYRIRIIDLESDSWDESDSAFSIVDTPACDIAMLDPNGGEVLTEGQTYTLNWERSDCGGLVSLELLRDATVVRSIAAGTANDGTHTWTPTRDGTATDGYRVRVTDLVSGATDTSDAAFSIVEPGAGGDCTLTVTYPDGGEELVEGSEYSISWNRSDCGAEVALELWRGGEMVSTIAASTANDGSYGWIASQDGGATTGYRILVRDLDSGVEDMSDDTFQIPDDVPSPDDYYCVKIGGTRTSGRSTGDISAFGWANADCYGTIAAAVAEMGPGDQVWVDDGTYEEDVNLRVEKSGSASDYTVVRARNAGRATLLNQDYTINLRGTSYVEVMGFRVIDSALAPIYVHDSAHHFKFFRISWNGRTGLVTDGSHHGLLEDCYAYGGPHRYAFQVSNGANNIIFRRCLVRWDFSLTQEPQGCFASYTCDKIYYQNCISIDGTDNKGIDTPNVDGLKSYFTPNGSTDCHYEGCISIAMQGAAGWWLEGTTAIGTLTDCIAWNHLTNAADETDTYDPYSFASTADVGSWSLRNCTFGINNLGRRP
;
A
#
# COMPACT_ATOMS: atom_id res chain seq x y z
N MET A 1 3.04 43.22 18.39
CA MET A 1 4.32 42.49 18.46
C MET A 1 4.31 41.62 19.70
N LEU A 2 4.28 40.29 19.53
CA LEU A 2 5.11 39.34 20.28
C LEU A 2 5.00 38.03 19.48
N LEU A 3 6.12 37.42 19.12
CA LEU A 3 6.15 36.11 18.45
C LEU A 3 6.19 35.00 19.52
N GLY A 4 5.73 33.81 19.13
CA GLY A 4 5.90 32.59 19.92
C GLY A 4 7.08 31.74 19.46
N THR A 5 7.01 30.46 19.82
CA THR A 5 7.94 29.34 19.56
C THR A 5 9.29 29.37 20.30
N LEU A 6 9.68 28.17 20.77
CA LEU A 6 10.80 27.86 21.64
C LEU A 6 11.07 26.35 21.53
N PHE A 7 12.34 25.92 21.46
CA PHE A 7 12.74 24.51 21.55
C PHE A 7 14.13 24.33 22.19
N ALA A 8 14.45 23.09 22.58
CA ALA A 8 15.62 22.58 23.32
C ALA A 8 17.01 23.16 22.93
N ALA A 9 18.02 23.31 23.80
CA ALA A 9 18.65 22.39 24.79
C ALA A 9 19.38 21.19 24.12
N THR A 10 20.58 20.73 24.53
CA THR A 10 21.32 20.75 25.82
C THR A 10 22.85 21.04 25.70
N ALA A 11 23.61 21.01 26.81
CA ALA A 11 25.07 21.30 26.93
C ALA A 11 25.97 20.03 26.95
N GLY A 12 27.31 20.02 27.00
CA GLY A 12 28.42 21.02 27.17
C GLY A 12 29.79 20.29 27.32
N CYS A 13 30.93 20.76 27.88
CA CYS A 13 31.40 22.03 28.50
C CYS A 13 32.98 22.12 28.53
N ASP A 14 33.52 23.34 28.67
CA ASP A 14 34.74 23.80 29.40
C ASP A 14 36.22 23.34 29.17
N LYS A 15 37.16 24.31 29.33
CA LYS A 15 38.65 24.21 29.50
C LYS A 15 39.20 25.34 30.43
N LYS A 16 40.23 25.10 31.28
CA LYS A 16 40.96 26.06 32.19
C LYS A 16 42.35 25.48 32.62
N GLY A 17 43.44 26.16 33.05
CA GLY A 17 43.89 27.58 32.97
C GLY A 17 44.92 28.05 34.07
N LEU A 18 46.05 28.71 33.69
CA LEU A 18 46.99 29.56 34.52
C LEU A 18 47.95 28.84 35.54
N PRO A 19 48.95 29.46 36.27
CA PRO A 19 49.47 30.87 36.40
C PRO A 19 51.05 31.05 36.35
N ALA A 20 51.69 32.05 37.04
CA ALA A 20 53.11 32.54 36.81
C ALA A 20 53.87 33.29 38.00
N ALA A 21 55.13 33.79 37.75
CA ALA A 21 55.99 34.82 38.46
C ALA A 21 56.72 34.45 39.81
N PRO A 22 57.67 35.23 40.47
CA PRO A 22 58.39 36.55 40.21
C PRO A 22 59.98 36.55 40.45
N PRO A 23 60.76 37.69 40.39
CA PRO A 23 62.26 37.76 40.47
C PRO A 23 62.94 38.45 41.71
N ASP A 24 64.31 38.46 41.85
CA ASP A 24 65.11 39.38 42.75
C ASP A 24 66.66 39.52 42.45
N GLY A 25 67.33 40.57 42.99
CA GLY A 25 68.77 40.59 43.42
C GLY A 25 69.90 41.19 42.51
N ALA A 26 70.82 42.00 43.10
CA ALA A 26 72.15 42.38 42.53
C ALA A 26 73.16 42.88 43.61
N GLU A 27 74.46 42.56 43.50
CA GLU A 27 75.56 43.07 44.35
C GLU A 27 76.86 43.36 43.55
N ASP A 28 77.83 43.99 44.22
CA ASP A 28 79.05 44.63 43.68
C ASP A 28 80.08 43.63 43.09
N SER A 29 80.67 43.96 41.94
CA SER A 29 81.62 43.07 41.21
C SER A 29 82.92 43.80 40.86
N SER A 30 84.05 43.10 41.00
CA SER A 30 85.32 43.54 40.41
C SER A 30 85.15 43.70 38.89
N PRO A 31 85.83 44.65 38.23
CA PRO A 31 85.72 44.78 36.78
C PRO A 31 86.22 43.52 36.07
N CYS A 32 85.36 42.92 35.24
CA CYS A 32 85.68 41.75 34.42
C CYS A 32 87.03 41.93 33.70
N VAL A 33 87.93 40.98 33.93
CA VAL A 33 89.24 40.91 33.26
C VAL A 33 89.28 39.67 32.38
N LEU A 34 89.48 39.87 31.07
CA LEU A 34 89.45 38.83 30.04
C LEU A 34 90.77 38.84 29.26
N PHE A 35 91.30 37.67 28.93
CA PHE A 35 92.51 37.51 28.12
C PHE A 35 92.34 36.33 27.14
N VAL A 36 92.43 36.56 25.82
CA VAL A 36 92.42 35.47 24.84
C VAL A 36 93.82 34.83 24.77
N THR A 37 93.89 33.50 24.85
CA THR A 37 95.12 32.71 24.91
C THR A 37 95.32 31.79 23.70
N ALA A 38 94.25 31.42 22.99
CA ALA A 38 94.32 30.78 21.69
C ALA A 38 93.28 31.41 20.73
N PRO A 39 93.64 31.77 19.48
CA PRO A 39 94.93 31.53 18.83
C PRO A 39 96.05 32.41 19.39
N SER A 40 97.29 31.94 19.25
CA SER A 40 98.51 32.66 19.61
C SER A 40 99.14 33.36 18.39
N GLY A 41 99.98 34.36 18.66
CA GLY A 41 100.58 35.20 17.62
C GLY A 41 101.43 34.40 16.63
N GLY A 42 101.02 34.40 15.36
CA GLY A 42 101.67 33.64 14.29
C GLY A 42 101.20 32.18 14.14
N ASP A 43 100.12 31.76 14.83
CA ASP A 43 99.45 30.49 14.51
C ASP A 43 98.89 30.49 13.08
N THR A 44 98.67 29.31 12.51
CA THR A 44 98.04 29.14 11.19
C THR A 44 96.89 28.16 11.28
N LEU A 45 95.66 28.68 11.20
CA LEU A 45 94.43 27.91 11.23
C LEU A 45 93.98 27.62 9.80
N VAL A 46 93.71 26.36 9.49
CA VAL A 46 93.32 25.94 8.13
C VAL A 46 91.79 25.91 8.02
N VAL A 47 91.26 26.55 6.98
CA VAL A 47 89.81 26.62 6.72
C VAL A 47 89.18 25.21 6.74
N GLY A 48 88.05 25.07 7.44
CA GLY A 48 87.32 23.80 7.60
C GLY A 48 87.87 22.85 8.68
N GLN A 49 89.04 23.09 9.25
CA GLN A 49 89.52 22.35 10.44
C GLN A 49 88.90 22.91 11.72
N GLN A 50 88.79 22.07 12.76
CA GLN A 50 88.33 22.49 14.09
C GLN A 50 89.49 22.84 15.03
N TYR A 51 89.34 23.97 15.73
CA TYR A 51 90.30 24.51 16.68
C TYR A 51 89.62 24.87 18.00
N SER A 52 90.37 24.77 19.09
CA SER A 52 89.98 25.32 20.39
C SER A 52 90.33 26.81 20.40
N LEU A 53 89.33 27.69 20.54
CA LEU A 53 89.54 29.09 20.89
C LEU A 53 89.51 29.17 22.42
N GLU A 54 90.55 29.71 23.04
CA GLU A 54 90.73 29.63 24.49
C GLU A 54 90.99 31.01 25.08
N TRP A 55 90.41 31.29 26.25
CA TRP A 55 90.55 32.54 26.96
C TRP A 55 90.44 32.35 28.48
N ALA A 56 91.08 33.23 29.25
CA ALA A 56 91.01 33.25 30.71
C ALA A 56 90.17 34.44 31.20
N VAL A 57 89.38 34.23 32.25
CA VAL A 57 88.54 35.27 32.89
C VAL A 57 88.72 35.34 34.40
N SER A 58 88.58 36.54 34.95
CA SER A 58 88.33 36.80 36.37
C SER A 58 87.18 37.80 36.49
N ASP A 59 86.25 37.51 37.39
CA ASP A 59 85.14 38.40 37.76
C ASP A 59 84.24 38.86 36.57
N CYS A 60 84.15 38.02 35.54
CA CYS A 60 83.27 38.20 34.38
C CYS A 60 81.95 37.43 34.52
N GLY A 61 80.94 37.78 33.72
CA GLY A 61 79.66 37.07 33.71
C GLY A 61 79.66 35.77 32.89
N ASP A 62 78.57 35.01 33.00
CA ASP A 62 78.46 33.63 32.47
C ASP A 62 78.40 33.50 30.93
N ARG A 63 78.41 34.61 30.17
CA ARG A 63 78.16 34.61 28.72
C ARG A 63 79.10 35.53 27.94
N VAL A 64 79.61 35.02 26.82
CA VAL A 64 80.47 35.77 25.90
C VAL A 64 79.92 35.79 24.47
N LYS A 65 80.27 36.87 23.76
CA LYS A 65 80.26 36.95 22.30
C LYS A 65 81.69 36.69 21.80
N ILE A 66 81.82 35.91 20.73
CA ILE A 66 83.07 35.57 20.08
C ILE A 66 82.97 35.99 18.61
N GLU A 67 83.96 36.71 18.10
CA GLU A 67 83.98 37.27 16.75
C GLU A 67 85.34 37.09 16.09
N LEU A 68 85.35 36.83 14.79
CA LEU A 68 86.53 36.95 13.94
C LEU A 68 86.64 38.40 13.44
N TRP A 69 87.79 39.01 13.69
CA TRP A 69 88.15 40.36 13.24
C TRP A 69 89.36 40.28 12.30
N GLN A 70 89.48 41.26 11.40
CA GLN A 70 90.60 41.42 10.47
C GLN A 70 90.89 42.91 10.28
N ALA A 71 92.17 43.30 10.20
CA ALA A 71 92.60 44.69 10.03
C ALA A 71 92.00 45.74 11.00
N GLY A 72 91.37 45.30 12.11
CA GLY A 72 90.68 46.16 13.08
C GLY A 72 89.15 46.29 12.90
N GLU A 73 88.51 45.52 12.02
CA GLU A 73 87.05 45.48 11.82
C GLU A 73 86.49 44.04 12.00
N PRO A 74 85.21 43.87 12.42
CA PRO A 74 84.58 42.55 12.56
C PRO A 74 84.20 41.95 11.20
N VAL A 75 84.68 40.74 10.92
CA VAL A 75 84.40 40.00 9.67
C VAL A 75 83.30 38.96 9.84
N ALA A 76 83.27 38.24 10.97
CA ALA A 76 82.26 37.22 11.25
C ALA A 76 81.96 37.07 12.74
N ALA A 77 80.70 36.83 13.09
CA ALA A 77 80.33 36.40 14.44
C ALA A 77 80.53 34.89 14.57
N ILE A 78 81.51 34.47 15.38
CA ILE A 78 81.81 33.05 15.65
C ILE A 78 80.75 32.45 16.57
N ALA A 79 80.37 33.18 17.64
CA ALA A 79 79.28 32.81 18.53
C ALA A 79 78.68 34.04 19.21
N ASN A 80 77.35 34.21 19.16
CA ASN A 80 76.70 35.40 19.71
C ASN A 80 76.25 35.30 21.18
N PHE A 81 76.32 34.10 21.80
CA PHE A 81 75.83 33.89 23.18
C PHE A 81 76.44 32.64 23.83
N SER A 82 77.74 32.38 23.61
CA SER A 82 78.44 31.24 24.21
C SER A 82 78.52 31.36 25.73
N LYS A 83 78.73 30.24 26.42
CA LYS A 83 79.00 30.24 27.86
C LYS A 83 80.46 30.64 28.09
N ASN A 84 80.74 31.28 29.23
CA ASN A 84 82.06 31.80 29.58
C ASN A 84 82.87 30.76 30.38
N ASP A 85 83.11 29.58 29.80
CA ASP A 85 83.88 28.46 30.39
C ASP A 85 85.40 28.64 30.27
N GLY A 86 85.83 29.39 29.24
CA GLY A 86 87.23 29.58 28.86
C GLY A 86 87.65 28.89 27.55
N ASP A 87 86.78 28.09 26.94
CA ASP A 87 87.02 27.46 25.63
C ASP A 87 85.79 27.46 24.70
N TYR A 88 86.03 27.44 23.38
CA TYR A 88 85.02 27.25 22.35
C TYR A 88 85.59 26.55 21.12
N THR A 89 85.03 25.39 20.75
CA THR A 89 85.41 24.69 19.52
C THR A 89 84.86 25.41 18.29
N TRP A 90 85.74 26.00 17.49
CA TRP A 90 85.42 26.68 16.24
C TRP A 90 85.92 25.89 15.03
N THR A 91 85.04 25.63 14.06
CA THR A 91 85.47 25.25 12.71
C THR A 91 85.90 26.52 11.98
N ALA A 92 87.17 26.62 11.57
CA ALA A 92 87.69 27.81 10.91
C ALA A 92 86.88 28.14 9.64
N ALA A 93 86.29 29.34 9.61
CA ALA A 93 85.37 29.76 8.57
C ALA A 93 86.06 29.96 7.21
N GLN A 94 85.28 29.89 6.12
CA GLN A 94 85.73 30.30 4.80
C GLN A 94 86.08 31.80 4.82
N VAL A 95 87.22 32.16 4.20
CA VAL A 95 87.70 33.54 4.06
C VAL A 95 88.18 33.77 2.62
N ASP A 96 87.88 34.93 2.06
CA ASP A 96 88.09 35.22 0.62
C ASP A 96 89.58 35.28 0.22
N SER A 97 90.49 35.41 1.18
CA SER A 97 91.94 35.34 0.96
C SER A 97 92.69 34.96 2.23
N ALA A 98 93.79 34.22 2.09
CA ALA A 98 94.67 33.89 3.22
C ALA A 98 95.59 35.07 3.57
N THR A 99 95.46 35.60 4.79
CA THR A 99 96.28 36.69 5.35
C THR A 99 96.66 36.38 6.80
N ASP A 100 97.65 37.11 7.33
CA ASP A 100 98.25 36.95 8.66
C ASP A 100 97.76 37.95 9.72
N ASP A 101 96.65 38.65 9.45
CA ASP A 101 96.13 39.79 10.22
C ASP A 101 94.76 39.52 10.90
N TYR A 102 94.37 38.25 11.06
CA TYR A 102 93.15 37.88 11.77
C TYR A 102 93.33 37.89 13.30
N GLN A 103 92.27 38.27 14.03
CA GLN A 103 92.20 38.22 15.49
C GLN A 103 90.86 37.66 15.94
N VAL A 104 90.83 36.91 17.04
CA VAL A 104 89.59 36.51 17.73
C VAL A 104 89.32 37.51 18.84
N ARG A 105 88.16 38.16 18.79
CA ARG A 105 87.64 39.01 19.87
C ARG A 105 86.68 38.22 20.73
N VAL A 106 86.81 38.34 22.05
CA VAL A 106 85.87 37.79 23.04
C VAL A 106 85.39 38.92 23.94
N GLU A 107 84.07 39.09 24.04
CA GLU A 107 83.40 40.13 24.84
C GLU A 107 82.47 39.47 25.88
N ASP A 108 82.62 39.80 27.17
CA ASP A 108 81.64 39.42 28.21
C ASP A 108 80.36 40.25 28.04
N LEU A 109 79.25 39.56 27.79
CA LEU A 109 77.94 40.18 27.52
C LEU A 109 77.26 40.77 28.76
N THR A 110 77.89 40.64 29.94
CA THR A 110 77.38 41.18 31.20
C THR A 110 77.98 42.55 31.53
N SER A 111 79.29 42.70 31.33
CA SER A 111 80.04 43.94 31.60
C SER A 111 80.37 44.78 30.36
N GLY A 112 80.44 44.16 29.18
CA GLY A 112 80.96 44.75 27.95
C GLY A 112 82.50 44.82 27.90
N SER A 113 83.22 44.21 28.85
CA SER A 113 84.67 44.04 28.77
C SER A 113 85.03 43.07 27.64
N ASP A 114 85.99 43.45 26.80
CA ASP A 114 86.50 42.60 25.71
C ASP A 114 88.02 42.43 25.75
N ALA A 115 88.49 41.41 25.04
CA ALA A 115 89.89 41.22 24.68
C ALA A 115 90.02 40.57 23.30
N PHE A 116 91.19 40.74 22.69
CA PHE A 116 91.54 40.17 21.40
C PHE A 116 92.69 39.18 21.56
N SER A 117 92.77 38.19 20.68
CA SER A 117 93.99 37.39 20.46
C SER A 117 95.11 38.26 19.88
N GLU A 118 96.34 37.76 19.93
CA GLU A 118 97.37 38.20 18.99
C GLU A 118 96.98 37.85 17.54
N ALA A 119 97.65 38.47 16.56
CA ALA A 119 97.34 38.24 15.15
C ALA A 119 97.79 36.86 14.66
N PHE A 120 96.93 36.17 13.90
CA PHE A 120 97.17 34.84 13.36
C PHE A 120 96.76 34.73 11.88
N THR A 121 97.25 33.67 11.22
CA THR A 121 96.96 33.39 9.81
C THR A 121 95.76 32.46 9.68
N ILE A 122 94.83 32.78 8.76
CA ILE A 122 93.88 31.78 8.25
C ILE A 122 94.35 31.34 6.86
N ALA A 123 94.64 30.06 6.71
CA ALA A 123 95.16 29.48 5.48
C ALA A 123 94.07 28.65 4.77
N VAL A 124 93.86 28.94 3.49
CA VAL A 124 93.18 28.01 2.58
C VAL A 124 94.15 26.86 2.27
N PRO A 125 93.75 25.58 2.40
CA PRO A 125 94.63 24.46 2.11
C PRO A 125 95.01 24.42 0.62
N PRO A 126 96.26 24.04 0.26
CA PRO A 126 96.67 23.95 -1.13
C PRO A 126 95.93 22.82 -1.85
N VAL A 127 95.29 23.16 -2.97
CA VAL A 127 94.60 22.17 -3.83
C VAL A 127 95.64 21.32 -4.55
N ASN A 128 95.48 20.00 -4.53
CA ASN A 128 96.26 19.08 -5.35
C ASN A 128 95.57 18.91 -6.70
N GLU A 129 96.34 19.03 -7.80
CA GLU A 129 95.87 18.74 -9.16
C GLU A 129 95.95 17.22 -9.46
N GLU A 130 95.13 16.44 -8.76
CA GLU A 130 94.33 15.40 -9.42
C GLU A 130 92.88 15.75 -9.07
N ASP A 131 92.07 16.02 -10.10
CA ASP A 131 90.77 16.68 -9.96
C ASP A 131 89.84 15.85 -9.06
N PRO A 132 89.42 16.34 -7.88
CA PRO A 132 88.27 15.74 -7.22
C PRO A 132 87.08 15.93 -8.17
N PRO A 133 86.23 14.93 -8.41
CA PRO A 133 85.18 15.10 -9.40
C PRO A 133 84.33 16.32 -9.03
N ALA A 134 84.36 17.34 -9.88
CA ALA A 134 83.45 18.46 -9.75
C ALA A 134 82.04 17.88 -9.73
N CYS A 135 81.17 18.37 -8.84
CA CYS A 135 79.79 17.92 -8.79
C CYS A 135 79.17 18.07 -10.20
N THR A 136 78.95 16.94 -10.85
CA THR A 136 78.32 16.86 -12.17
C THR A 136 76.97 16.20 -12.00
N ILE A 137 75.94 16.98 -12.30
CA ILE A 137 74.63 16.49 -12.69
C ILE A 137 74.66 16.36 -14.22
N ALA A 138 74.01 15.33 -14.76
CA ALA A 138 73.68 15.21 -16.16
C ALA A 138 72.20 14.81 -16.28
N VAL A 139 71.37 15.61 -16.95
CA VAL A 139 69.97 15.26 -17.20
C VAL A 139 69.92 14.09 -18.18
N THR A 140 69.18 13.03 -17.85
CA THR A 140 69.11 11.79 -18.67
C THR A 140 67.69 11.46 -19.14
N SER A 141 66.67 12.14 -18.61
CA SER A 141 65.28 12.11 -19.09
C SER A 141 64.58 13.39 -18.62
N PRO A 142 63.91 14.17 -19.49
CA PRO A 142 64.03 14.13 -20.94
C PRO A 142 65.40 14.70 -21.37
N ASP A 143 66.01 14.16 -22.42
CA ASP A 143 67.31 14.60 -22.92
C ASP A 143 67.27 15.04 -24.40
N GLY A 144 66.22 14.73 -25.16
CA GLY A 144 65.98 15.39 -26.44
C GLY A 144 65.07 14.65 -27.41
N GLY A 145 63.99 15.33 -27.83
CA GLY A 145 63.06 14.82 -28.85
C GLY A 145 61.94 13.95 -28.30
N GLU A 146 61.78 13.87 -26.97
CA GLU A 146 60.67 13.19 -26.32
C GLU A 146 59.34 13.90 -26.58
N SER A 147 58.27 13.11 -26.48
CA SER A 147 56.88 13.53 -26.64
C SER A 147 56.08 12.95 -25.48
N TRP A 148 55.85 13.79 -24.47
CA TRP A 148 55.21 13.41 -23.21
C TRP A 148 53.77 13.90 -23.20
N THR A 149 52.80 12.98 -23.24
CA THR A 149 51.38 13.37 -23.32
C THR A 149 50.96 14.23 -22.13
N VAL A 150 50.26 15.33 -22.40
CA VAL A 150 49.75 16.21 -21.34
C VAL A 150 48.88 15.43 -20.33
N GLY A 151 49.05 15.70 -19.05
CA GLY A 151 48.30 15.06 -17.96
C GLY A 151 48.73 13.62 -17.62
N THR A 152 49.84 13.13 -18.20
CA THR A 152 50.43 11.83 -17.82
C THR A 152 51.71 11.99 -16.99
N GLU A 153 51.95 11.06 -16.07
CA GLU A 153 53.17 11.02 -15.26
C GLU A 153 54.37 10.50 -16.07
N HIS A 154 55.48 11.24 -16.04
CA HIS A 154 56.78 10.87 -16.60
C HIS A 154 57.87 11.01 -15.54
N GLU A 155 58.91 10.18 -15.67
CA GLU A 155 60.07 10.22 -14.78
C GLU A 155 61.15 11.14 -15.39
N ILE A 156 61.38 12.27 -14.74
CA ILE A 156 62.57 13.09 -14.96
C ILE A 156 63.73 12.37 -14.26
N THR A 157 64.83 12.10 -14.95
CA THR A 157 66.00 11.43 -14.38
C THR A 157 67.27 12.20 -14.63
N TRP A 158 68.24 12.03 -13.73
CA TRP A 158 69.59 12.59 -13.87
C TRP A 158 70.63 11.66 -13.25
N ASP A 159 71.77 11.54 -13.93
CA ASP A 159 72.96 10.97 -13.31
C ASP A 159 73.64 12.03 -12.44
N VAL A 160 74.26 11.59 -11.34
CA VAL A 160 74.93 12.47 -10.38
C VAL A 160 76.21 11.82 -9.85
N SER A 161 77.31 12.57 -9.84
CA SER A 161 78.55 12.17 -9.17
C SER A 161 79.12 13.30 -8.31
N ASP A 162 79.52 12.94 -7.09
CA ASP A 162 80.23 13.76 -6.09
C ASP A 162 79.53 15.06 -5.65
N CYS A 163 78.24 15.20 -5.98
CA CYS A 163 77.28 16.15 -5.40
C CYS A 163 76.69 15.66 -4.07
N GLY A 164 75.95 16.51 -3.37
CA GLY A 164 75.21 16.11 -2.16
C GLY A 164 74.21 17.14 -1.67
N GLY A 165 73.19 16.70 -0.93
CA GLY A 165 72.07 17.54 -0.51
C GLY A 165 70.84 17.34 -1.39
N GLY A 166 70.15 18.43 -1.71
CA GLY A 166 68.98 18.43 -2.59
C GLY A 166 69.22 19.17 -3.91
N VAL A 167 68.35 18.94 -4.88
CA VAL A 167 68.30 19.65 -6.16
C VAL A 167 67.03 20.49 -6.30
N ALA A 168 67.13 21.60 -7.03
CA ALA A 168 65.98 22.24 -7.66
C ALA A 168 65.78 21.70 -9.07
N ILE A 169 64.53 21.58 -9.50
CA ILE A 169 64.13 21.12 -10.85
C ILE A 169 63.26 22.22 -11.46
N GLU A 170 63.66 22.70 -12.63
CA GLU A 170 63.09 23.85 -13.33
C GLU A 170 62.67 23.45 -14.75
N LEU A 171 61.49 23.91 -15.15
CA LEU A 171 60.98 23.79 -16.52
C LEU A 171 61.24 25.09 -17.27
N TRP A 172 61.97 25.00 -18.37
CA TRP A 172 62.32 26.12 -19.25
C TRP A 172 61.65 25.95 -20.62
N GLN A 173 61.34 27.06 -21.30
CA GLN A 173 60.82 27.04 -22.68
C GLN A 173 61.41 28.21 -23.46
N ASP A 174 61.87 27.95 -24.70
CA ASP A 174 62.47 28.96 -25.60
C ASP A 174 63.64 29.78 -25.02
N GLY A 175 64.18 29.37 -23.85
CA GLY A 175 65.25 30.06 -23.11
C GLY A 175 64.80 30.87 -21.88
N ASP A 176 63.49 30.97 -21.62
CA ASP A 176 62.93 31.57 -20.41
C ASP A 176 62.53 30.50 -19.37
N LEU A 177 62.65 30.83 -18.08
CA LEU A 177 62.15 29.99 -16.98
C LEU A 177 60.63 30.07 -16.93
N VAL A 178 59.96 28.93 -17.00
CA VAL A 178 58.49 28.83 -17.05
C VAL A 178 57.91 28.41 -15.71
N ASP A 179 58.48 27.39 -15.06
CA ASP A 179 58.06 26.93 -13.74
C ASP A 179 59.20 26.27 -12.95
N THR A 180 59.05 26.17 -11.63
CA THR A 180 59.98 25.48 -10.72
C THR A 180 59.30 24.25 -10.13
N LEU A 181 59.32 23.15 -10.90
CA LEU A 181 58.70 21.86 -10.59
C LEU A 181 59.05 21.35 -9.18
N SER A 182 60.31 21.56 -8.76
CA SER A 182 60.67 21.48 -7.34
C SER A 182 61.70 22.53 -6.96
N ASN A 183 61.47 23.21 -5.82
CA ASN A 183 62.43 24.14 -5.24
C ASN A 183 63.53 23.40 -4.46
N GLU A 184 63.22 22.22 -3.92
CA GLU A 184 64.14 21.31 -3.23
C GLU A 184 63.54 19.90 -3.24
N THR A 185 64.23 18.93 -3.85
CA THR A 185 63.98 17.49 -3.72
C THR A 185 65.30 16.76 -3.41
N THR A 186 65.25 15.52 -2.92
CA THR A 186 66.43 14.68 -2.72
C THR A 186 67.27 14.61 -4.00
N ASN A 187 68.60 14.67 -3.90
CA ASN A 187 69.48 14.37 -5.02
C ASN A 187 69.68 12.84 -5.15
N ASP A 188 68.61 12.11 -5.50
CA ASP A 188 68.58 10.64 -5.63
C ASP A 188 68.40 10.14 -7.09
N GLY A 189 68.37 11.04 -8.06
CA GLY A 189 68.47 10.75 -9.50
C GLY A 189 67.15 10.64 -10.27
N SER A 190 65.99 10.80 -9.59
CA SER A 190 64.68 10.76 -10.27
C SER A 190 63.62 11.65 -9.63
N TYR A 191 62.67 12.14 -10.43
CA TYR A 191 61.52 12.92 -9.99
C TYR A 191 60.31 12.64 -10.90
N MET A 192 59.18 12.22 -10.31
CA MET A 192 57.94 12.02 -11.05
C MET A 192 57.22 13.36 -11.28
N TRP A 193 57.01 13.72 -12.55
CA TRP A 193 56.28 14.92 -12.96
C TRP A 193 55.05 14.54 -13.79
N THR A 194 53.91 15.15 -13.51
CA THR A 194 52.76 15.12 -14.43
C THR A 194 53.00 16.17 -15.51
N ALA A 195 53.16 15.75 -16.76
CA ALA A 195 53.53 16.67 -17.84
C ALA A 195 52.39 17.66 -18.14
N GLU A 196 52.64 18.96 -17.95
CA GLU A 196 51.67 20.03 -18.15
C GLU A 196 52.11 21.01 -19.26
N GLN A 197 51.13 21.63 -19.93
CA GLN A 197 51.38 22.71 -20.89
C GLN A 197 51.30 24.08 -20.23
N PHE A 198 52.34 24.87 -20.40
CA PHE A 198 52.42 26.24 -19.97
C PHE A 198 52.27 27.19 -21.17
N GLY A 199 51.55 28.30 -20.98
CA GLY A 199 51.25 29.26 -22.05
C GLY A 199 50.42 28.71 -23.23
N GLY A 200 49.94 27.46 -23.16
CA GLY A 200 49.30 26.77 -24.29
C GLY A 200 50.28 26.31 -25.38
N GLN A 201 51.59 26.25 -25.09
CA GLN A 201 52.60 25.76 -26.02
C GLN A 201 52.91 24.28 -25.77
N SER A 202 53.11 23.51 -26.85
CA SER A 202 53.33 22.06 -26.82
C SER A 202 54.78 21.61 -27.08
N ALA A 203 55.72 22.54 -27.25
CA ALA A 203 57.07 22.25 -27.73
C ALA A 203 58.12 23.16 -27.05
N ASN A 204 59.39 22.97 -27.44
CA ASN A 204 60.55 23.75 -27.02
C ASN A 204 60.82 23.76 -25.50
N TYR A 205 60.31 22.77 -24.78
CA TYR A 205 60.58 22.60 -23.35
C TYR A 205 61.97 22.01 -23.10
N ARG A 206 62.57 22.37 -21.97
CA ARG A 206 63.80 21.79 -21.42
C ARG A 206 63.65 21.60 -19.93
N ILE A 207 64.24 20.53 -19.39
CA ILE A 207 64.39 20.36 -17.95
C ILE A 207 65.79 20.80 -17.57
N ARG A 208 65.86 21.62 -16.51
CA ARG A 208 67.10 22.04 -15.89
C ARG A 208 67.11 21.60 -14.43
N ILE A 209 68.23 21.02 -13.99
CA ILE A 209 68.40 20.52 -12.62
C ILE A 209 69.63 21.17 -12.01
N ARG A 210 69.52 21.64 -10.77
CA ARG A 210 70.57 22.37 -10.06
C ARG A 210 70.77 21.83 -8.64
N ASP A 211 71.98 21.40 -8.33
CA ASP A 211 72.40 21.05 -6.98
C ASP A 211 72.44 22.29 -6.08
N LEU A 212 71.76 22.22 -4.93
CA LEU A 212 71.62 23.35 -4.02
C LEU A 212 72.84 23.57 -3.11
N SER A 213 73.76 22.60 -3.02
CA SER A 213 74.98 22.72 -2.20
C SER A 213 76.15 23.38 -2.93
N SER A 214 76.29 23.06 -4.21
CA SER A 214 77.42 23.43 -5.06
C SER A 214 77.07 24.47 -6.13
N GLY A 215 75.78 24.59 -6.47
CA GLY A 215 75.31 25.41 -7.58
C GLY A 215 75.58 24.80 -8.97
N ALA A 216 76.14 23.59 -9.04
CA ALA A 216 76.26 22.85 -10.28
C ALA A 216 74.87 22.63 -10.89
N ALA A 217 74.74 22.85 -12.20
CA ALA A 217 73.48 22.71 -12.89
C ALA A 217 73.68 22.23 -14.31
N ASP A 218 72.75 21.42 -14.79
CA ASP A 218 72.70 20.89 -16.14
C ASP A 218 71.30 21.02 -16.73
N GLU A 219 71.18 20.99 -18.06
CA GLU A 219 69.95 21.21 -18.81
C GLU A 219 69.91 20.27 -20.02
N SER A 220 68.79 19.56 -20.19
CA SER A 220 68.57 18.54 -21.23
C SER A 220 69.17 18.91 -22.60
N ASP A 221 69.95 18.04 -23.22
CA ASP A 221 70.80 18.37 -24.39
C ASP A 221 69.94 18.89 -25.57
N GLY A 222 68.78 18.28 -25.78
CA GLY A 222 67.72 18.67 -26.71
C GLY A 222 66.53 19.41 -26.08
N VAL A 223 65.52 19.70 -26.90
CA VAL A 223 64.18 20.11 -26.41
C VAL A 223 63.24 18.91 -26.48
N PHE A 224 62.26 18.86 -25.58
CA PHE A 224 61.15 17.92 -25.63
C PHE A 224 59.82 18.62 -25.90
N SER A 225 58.77 17.82 -26.08
CA SER A 225 57.41 18.27 -26.39
C SER A 225 56.38 17.69 -25.42
N VAL A 226 55.35 18.48 -25.11
CA VAL A 226 54.19 18.09 -24.30
C VAL A 226 52.92 18.27 -25.14
N PRO A 227 52.61 17.37 -26.10
CA PRO A 227 51.41 17.51 -26.92
C PRO A 227 50.12 17.15 -26.16
N VAL A 228 49.04 17.83 -26.56
CA VAL A 228 47.67 17.33 -26.36
C VAL A 228 47.40 16.28 -27.46
N PRO A 229 46.67 15.19 -27.20
CA PRO A 229 46.17 14.33 -28.26
C PRO A 229 45.20 15.10 -29.18
N ASP A 230 45.48 15.15 -30.48
CA ASP A 230 44.53 15.65 -31.50
C ASP A 230 43.35 14.66 -31.64
N ALA A 231 42.34 14.85 -30.80
CA ALA A 231 41.08 14.14 -30.83
C ALA A 231 39.95 15.18 -31.01
N GLU A 232 39.72 15.61 -32.26
CA GLU A 232 38.60 16.49 -32.59
C GLU A 232 37.27 15.75 -32.36
N CYS A 233 36.35 16.34 -31.58
CA CYS A 233 35.01 15.79 -31.36
C CYS A 233 34.28 15.58 -32.68
N GLN A 234 33.90 14.33 -32.95
CA GLN A 234 33.08 13.95 -34.10
C GLN A 234 31.68 13.63 -33.62
N VAL A 235 30.70 14.39 -34.10
CA VAL A 235 29.26 14.11 -33.93
C VAL A 235 28.74 13.44 -35.20
N ARG A 236 27.77 12.53 -35.09
CA ARG A 236 27.11 11.94 -36.25
C ARG A 236 25.64 11.64 -36.04
N VAL A 237 24.75 12.16 -36.90
CA VAL A 237 23.32 11.84 -36.88
C VAL A 237 23.08 10.44 -37.48
N LEU A 238 22.28 9.62 -36.78
CA LEU A 238 21.93 8.25 -37.20
C LEU A 238 20.43 8.11 -37.54
N ALA A 239 19.55 8.86 -36.87
CA ALA A 239 18.13 8.92 -37.16
C ALA A 239 17.51 10.25 -36.65
N PRO A 240 16.62 10.91 -37.41
CA PRO A 240 16.32 10.67 -38.81
C PRO A 240 17.54 11.05 -39.67
N ASN A 241 17.79 10.33 -40.75
CA ASN A 241 18.94 10.59 -41.63
C ASN A 241 18.53 10.80 -43.10
N GLY A 242 17.26 10.63 -43.46
CA GLY A 242 16.69 11.11 -44.70
C GLY A 242 15.66 10.18 -45.34
N GLY A 243 14.60 10.78 -45.87
CA GLY A 243 13.51 10.06 -46.53
C GLY A 243 12.46 9.47 -45.58
N GLU A 244 12.61 9.64 -44.25
CA GLU A 244 11.56 9.26 -43.31
C GLU A 244 10.30 10.12 -43.44
N SER A 245 9.17 9.53 -43.05
CA SER A 245 7.89 10.21 -42.89
C SER A 245 7.41 9.96 -41.47
N TRP A 246 7.51 10.99 -40.62
CA TRP A 246 7.10 10.95 -39.21
C TRP A 246 5.73 11.63 -39.07
N THR A 247 4.80 11.05 -38.31
CA THR A 247 3.47 11.62 -38.16
C THR A 247 3.45 12.67 -37.04
N ALA A 248 2.81 13.81 -37.27
CA ALA A 248 2.54 14.79 -36.24
C ALA A 248 1.80 14.15 -35.05
N GLY A 249 2.16 14.55 -33.83
CA GLY A 249 1.64 14.00 -32.58
C GLY A 249 2.28 12.68 -32.13
N THR A 250 3.03 11.98 -32.98
CA THR A 250 3.69 10.71 -32.60
C THR A 250 5.11 10.92 -32.06
N THR A 251 5.53 10.07 -31.13
CA THR A 251 6.88 10.12 -30.53
C THR A 251 7.85 9.25 -31.30
N HIS A 252 8.96 9.84 -31.75
CA HIS A 252 10.04 9.17 -32.47
C HIS A 252 11.37 9.30 -31.73
N THR A 253 12.28 8.37 -31.98
CA THR A 253 13.64 8.39 -31.38
C THR A 253 14.63 9.01 -32.35
N ILE A 254 15.12 10.20 -32.02
CA ILE A 254 16.33 10.78 -32.59
C ILE A 254 17.52 9.96 -32.07
N ARG A 255 18.48 9.63 -32.95
CA ARG A 255 19.73 8.93 -32.58
C ARG A 255 20.95 9.58 -33.20
N TRP A 256 22.05 9.52 -32.47
CA TRP A 256 23.35 9.98 -32.93
C TRP A 256 24.47 9.08 -32.36
N ASP A 257 25.67 9.28 -32.86
CA ASP A 257 26.93 8.69 -32.41
C ASP A 257 27.93 9.82 -32.10
N VAL A 258 28.90 9.56 -31.24
CA VAL A 258 29.98 10.51 -30.91
C VAL A 258 31.31 9.82 -30.64
N SER A 259 32.41 10.47 -31.03
CA SER A 259 33.75 10.16 -30.53
C SER A 259 34.43 11.43 -30.04
N ASP A 260 35.09 11.34 -28.89
CA ASP A 260 35.98 12.38 -28.34
C ASP A 260 35.27 13.74 -28.09
N CYS A 261 33.99 13.68 -27.72
CA CYS A 261 33.10 14.80 -27.45
C CYS A 261 32.80 15.01 -25.96
N GLY A 262 32.25 16.18 -25.63
CA GLY A 262 31.80 16.53 -24.28
C GLY A 262 30.57 15.74 -23.82
N ALA A 263 30.25 15.90 -22.53
CA ALA A 263 29.21 15.10 -21.87
C ALA A 263 27.75 15.50 -22.23
N MET A 264 27.55 16.56 -23.02
CA MET A 264 26.25 17.21 -23.22
C MET A 264 26.06 17.73 -24.66
N VAL A 265 24.88 17.52 -25.24
CA VAL A 265 24.53 17.99 -26.60
C VAL A 265 23.27 18.86 -26.62
N ARG A 266 23.18 19.74 -27.62
CA ARG A 266 21.97 20.47 -28.03
C ARG A 266 21.36 19.82 -29.26
N ILE A 267 20.03 19.79 -29.35
CA ILE A 267 19.29 19.18 -30.46
C ILE A 267 18.39 20.22 -31.11
N GLU A 268 18.53 20.38 -32.42
CA GLU A 268 17.84 21.38 -33.22
C GLU A 268 17.09 20.73 -34.40
N LEU A 269 15.85 21.17 -34.62
CA LEU A 269 15.07 20.90 -35.82
C LEU A 269 15.31 22.04 -36.82
N TRP A 270 15.91 21.70 -37.95
CA TRP A 270 16.12 22.60 -39.08
C TRP A 270 15.09 22.32 -40.17
N ARG A 271 14.70 23.34 -40.93
CA ARG A 271 13.75 23.23 -42.05
C ARG A 271 14.23 24.08 -43.23
N ALA A 272 14.44 23.44 -44.38
CA ALA A 272 14.84 24.08 -45.64
C ALA A 272 16.12 24.95 -45.60
N GLY A 273 16.93 24.83 -44.54
CA GLY A 273 18.15 25.63 -44.32
C GLY A 273 18.05 26.65 -43.17
N ASP A 274 16.86 26.89 -42.63
CA ASP A 274 16.62 27.75 -41.47
C ASP A 274 16.40 26.92 -40.18
N LEU A 275 16.74 27.47 -39.02
CA LEU A 275 16.43 26.87 -37.72
C LEU A 275 14.92 27.00 -37.45
N ALA A 276 14.22 25.86 -37.34
CA ALA A 276 12.78 25.81 -37.13
C ALA A 276 12.42 25.75 -35.63
N GLN A 277 13.13 24.93 -34.85
CA GLN A 277 12.91 24.78 -33.41
C GLN A 277 14.16 24.24 -32.71
N VAL A 278 14.50 24.74 -31.52
CA VAL A 278 15.41 24.02 -30.60
C VAL A 278 14.58 22.98 -29.86
N LEU A 279 14.87 21.69 -30.06
CA LEU A 279 14.09 20.59 -29.46
C LEU A 279 14.49 20.36 -28.00
N THR A 280 15.79 20.39 -27.72
CA THR A 280 16.32 20.60 -26.37
C THR A 280 17.60 21.41 -26.42
N ASN A 281 17.73 22.37 -25.50
CA ASN A 281 18.92 23.22 -25.40
C ASN A 281 20.12 22.48 -24.79
N GLN A 282 19.87 21.39 -24.02
CA GLN A 282 20.87 20.55 -23.40
C GLN A 282 20.25 19.18 -23.06
N THR A 283 20.93 18.10 -23.42
CA THR A 283 20.68 16.73 -22.96
C THR A 283 22.01 16.01 -22.77
N GLY A 284 22.02 14.92 -22.00
CA GLY A 284 23.21 14.06 -21.90
C GLY A 284 23.61 13.49 -23.26
N ASN A 285 24.91 13.33 -23.48
CA ASN A 285 25.45 12.78 -24.72
C ASN A 285 25.41 11.23 -24.72
N ASP A 286 24.19 10.67 -24.72
CA ASP A 286 23.91 9.23 -24.59
C ASP A 286 23.49 8.54 -25.91
N GLY A 287 23.53 9.28 -27.03
CA GLY A 287 23.20 8.80 -28.37
C GLY A 287 21.70 8.73 -28.70
N THR A 288 20.79 9.14 -27.79
CA THR A 288 19.35 8.96 -28.00
C THR A 288 18.47 10.07 -27.38
N HIS A 289 17.49 10.57 -28.14
CA HIS A 289 16.48 11.50 -27.62
C HIS A 289 15.08 11.14 -28.11
N SER A 290 14.10 11.18 -27.19
CA SER A 290 12.71 10.87 -27.48
C SER A 290 11.93 12.17 -27.73
N TRP A 291 11.49 12.38 -28.97
CA TRP A 291 10.82 13.61 -29.40
C TRP A 291 9.39 13.33 -29.88
N THR A 292 8.41 13.96 -29.25
CA THR A 292 7.02 14.02 -29.76
C THR A 292 6.94 15.06 -30.86
N VAL A 293 6.75 14.57 -32.09
CA VAL A 293 6.86 15.36 -33.33
C VAL A 293 5.69 16.33 -33.46
N ALA A 294 5.98 17.60 -33.75
CA ALA A 294 4.99 18.65 -33.99
C ALA A 294 5.23 19.33 -35.34
N GLN A 295 4.15 19.80 -35.99
CA GLN A 295 4.28 20.61 -37.20
C GLN A 295 4.78 22.01 -36.85
N VAL A 296 5.84 22.47 -37.51
CA VAL A 296 6.28 23.87 -37.46
C VAL A 296 5.70 24.62 -38.66
N ASP A 297 4.96 25.70 -38.40
CA ASP A 297 4.25 26.53 -39.39
C ASP A 297 3.36 25.75 -40.38
N GLY A 298 2.84 24.58 -39.98
CA GLY A 298 1.98 23.73 -40.81
C GLY A 298 2.66 23.15 -42.05
N ALA A 299 3.99 23.05 -42.06
CA ALA A 299 4.75 22.62 -43.23
C ALA A 299 5.20 21.15 -43.11
N THR A 300 4.96 20.34 -44.14
CA THR A 300 5.09 18.89 -44.04
C THR A 300 6.44 18.29 -44.49
N SER A 301 7.41 19.11 -44.89
CA SER A 301 8.62 18.62 -45.58
C SER A 301 9.85 19.54 -45.47
N ASN A 302 11.00 18.98 -45.82
CA ASN A 302 12.34 19.58 -45.80
C ASN A 302 12.94 19.75 -44.39
N TYR A 303 12.57 18.87 -43.45
CA TYR A 303 13.14 18.87 -42.10
C TYR A 303 14.47 18.10 -42.03
N ARG A 304 15.36 18.51 -41.13
CA ARG A 304 16.58 17.81 -40.73
C ARG A 304 16.79 17.97 -39.22
N ILE A 305 17.44 17.02 -38.56
CA ILE A 305 17.89 17.16 -37.18
C ILE A 305 19.38 17.50 -37.18
N ARG A 306 19.77 18.48 -36.37
CA ARG A 306 21.16 18.79 -36.05
C ARG A 306 21.45 18.48 -34.58
N ILE A 307 22.60 17.86 -34.33
CA ILE A 307 23.13 17.56 -33.00
C ILE A 307 24.42 18.35 -32.84
N ILE A 308 24.58 19.04 -31.71
CA ILE A 308 25.70 19.96 -31.45
C ILE A 308 26.27 19.64 -30.07
N ASP A 309 27.56 19.34 -29.99
CA ASP A 309 28.29 19.18 -28.72
C ASP A 309 28.47 20.54 -28.02
N LEU A 310 28.20 20.59 -26.71
CA LEU A 310 28.21 21.84 -25.95
C LEU A 310 29.57 22.22 -25.35
N GLU A 311 30.62 21.43 -25.58
CA GLU A 311 31.97 21.67 -25.07
C GLU A 311 32.93 22.10 -26.19
N SER A 312 32.75 21.54 -27.39
CA SER A 312 33.57 21.81 -28.59
C SER A 312 32.88 22.64 -29.67
N ASP A 313 31.55 22.85 -29.59
CA ASP A 313 30.69 23.38 -30.67
C ASP A 313 30.70 22.53 -31.97
N SER A 314 31.33 21.33 -31.98
CA SER A 314 31.23 20.36 -33.09
C SER A 314 29.79 19.90 -33.31
N TRP A 315 29.40 19.68 -34.57
CA TRP A 315 28.03 19.31 -34.92
C TRP A 315 27.93 18.48 -36.20
N ASP A 316 26.80 17.77 -36.32
CA ASP A 316 26.38 17.09 -37.55
C ASP A 316 24.86 17.21 -37.76
N GLU A 317 24.40 17.04 -38.99
CA GLU A 317 23.01 17.19 -39.41
C GLU A 317 22.59 16.06 -40.38
N SER A 318 21.36 15.54 -40.23
CA SER A 318 20.78 14.48 -41.08
C SER A 318 21.22 14.56 -42.55
N ASP A 319 21.83 13.49 -43.10
CA ASP A 319 22.36 13.39 -44.49
C ASP A 319 21.38 13.93 -45.54
N SER A 320 20.10 13.59 -45.39
CA SER A 320 19.00 14.06 -46.23
C SER A 320 17.77 14.46 -45.41
N ALA A 321 16.86 15.19 -46.06
CA ALA A 321 15.68 15.69 -45.38
C ALA A 321 14.63 14.58 -45.14
N PHE A 322 13.91 14.70 -44.02
CA PHE A 322 12.72 13.92 -43.72
C PHE A 322 11.45 14.79 -43.86
N SER A 323 10.30 14.13 -43.69
CA SER A 323 8.97 14.73 -43.77
C SER A 323 8.20 14.53 -42.48
N ILE A 324 7.39 15.53 -42.12
CA ILE A 324 6.43 15.46 -41.01
C ILE A 324 5.03 15.49 -41.64
N VAL A 325 4.33 14.37 -41.67
CA VAL A 325 2.98 14.30 -42.23
C VAL A 325 1.94 14.58 -41.16
N ASP A 326 0.81 15.15 -41.56
CA ASP A 326 -0.29 15.42 -40.65
C ASP A 326 -0.85 14.12 -40.08
N THR A 327 -1.32 14.17 -38.84
CA THR A 327 -2.13 13.09 -38.25
C THR A 327 -3.39 12.95 -39.10
N PRO A 328 -3.76 11.75 -39.59
CA PRO A 328 -5.06 11.56 -40.22
C PRO A 328 -6.18 11.94 -39.24
N ALA A 329 -7.26 12.53 -39.75
CA ALA A 329 -8.39 12.91 -38.92
C ALA A 329 -9.19 11.66 -38.54
N CYS A 330 -9.48 11.50 -37.25
CA CYS A 330 -10.43 10.49 -36.76
C CYS A 330 -11.80 10.74 -37.39
N ASP A 331 -12.28 9.76 -38.15
CA ASP A 331 -13.64 9.67 -38.66
C ASP A 331 -14.42 8.72 -37.73
N ILE A 332 -15.57 9.13 -37.22
CA ILE A 332 -16.34 8.35 -36.24
C ILE A 332 -17.83 8.64 -36.40
N ALA A 333 -18.66 7.60 -36.42
CA ALA A 333 -20.11 7.74 -36.64
C ALA A 333 -20.93 6.76 -35.78
N MET A 334 -21.99 7.27 -35.15
CA MET A 334 -22.89 6.55 -34.25
C MET A 334 -23.92 5.76 -35.07
N LEU A 335 -23.98 4.43 -34.88
CA LEU A 335 -24.78 3.54 -35.74
C LEU A 335 -26.01 2.94 -35.05
N ASP A 336 -25.99 2.76 -33.72
CA ASP A 336 -27.09 2.17 -32.95
C ASP A 336 -26.98 2.60 -31.46
N PRO A 337 -28.00 3.25 -30.85
CA PRO A 337 -29.20 3.78 -31.50
C PRO A 337 -28.85 4.96 -32.41
N ASN A 338 -29.51 5.05 -33.57
CA ASN A 338 -29.39 6.18 -34.49
C ASN A 338 -30.70 6.98 -34.63
N GLY A 339 -31.82 6.46 -34.12
CA GLY A 339 -32.99 7.24 -33.75
C GLY A 339 -34.32 6.63 -34.18
N GLY A 340 -35.34 6.83 -33.34
CA GLY A 340 -36.66 6.21 -33.47
C GLY A 340 -36.80 4.85 -32.77
N GLU A 341 -35.74 4.34 -32.15
CA GLU A 341 -35.79 3.14 -31.31
C GLU A 341 -36.63 3.38 -30.05
N VAL A 342 -37.19 2.29 -29.51
CA VAL A 342 -37.83 2.25 -28.20
C VAL A 342 -37.04 1.25 -27.37
N LEU A 343 -36.24 1.75 -26.44
CA LEU A 343 -35.39 0.96 -25.57
C LEU A 343 -36.08 0.77 -24.21
N THR A 344 -36.02 -0.44 -23.67
CA THR A 344 -36.57 -0.75 -22.35
C THR A 344 -35.55 -0.44 -21.26
N GLU A 345 -35.96 0.32 -20.23
CA GLU A 345 -35.15 0.58 -19.05
C GLU A 345 -34.79 -0.73 -18.34
N GLY A 346 -33.52 -0.89 -17.96
CA GLY A 346 -33.02 -2.12 -17.33
C GLY A 346 -32.69 -3.28 -18.29
N GLN A 347 -33.16 -3.27 -19.55
CA GLN A 347 -32.69 -4.22 -20.57
C GLN A 347 -31.29 -3.87 -21.07
N THR A 348 -30.54 -4.85 -21.60
CA THR A 348 -29.18 -4.61 -22.11
C THR A 348 -29.16 -4.59 -23.63
N TYR A 349 -28.72 -3.46 -24.18
CA TYR A 349 -28.54 -3.22 -25.61
C TYR A 349 -27.05 -3.09 -25.95
N THR A 350 -26.71 -3.18 -27.24
CA THR A 350 -25.35 -2.92 -27.72
C THR A 350 -25.33 -1.60 -28.46
N LEU A 351 -24.61 -0.61 -27.92
CA LEU A 351 -24.25 0.60 -28.66
C LEU A 351 -23.26 0.23 -29.76
N ASN A 352 -23.49 0.67 -31.00
CA ASN A 352 -22.59 0.42 -32.13
C ASN A 352 -22.11 1.74 -32.75
N TRP A 353 -20.84 1.81 -33.15
CA TRP A 353 -20.26 2.93 -33.91
C TRP A 353 -19.16 2.46 -34.86
N GLU A 354 -19.04 3.12 -36.01
CA GLU A 354 -17.90 2.94 -36.92
C GLU A 354 -16.82 4.01 -36.67
N ARG A 355 -15.60 3.73 -37.14
CA ARG A 355 -14.41 4.56 -36.89
C ARG A 355 -13.31 4.32 -37.92
N SER A 356 -12.51 5.34 -38.19
CA SER A 356 -11.27 5.26 -38.97
C SER A 356 -10.23 6.23 -38.42
N ASP A 357 -8.96 5.80 -38.33
CA ASP A 357 -7.81 6.58 -37.84
C ASP A 357 -7.98 7.28 -36.46
N CYS A 358 -8.82 6.70 -35.59
CA CYS A 358 -9.12 7.19 -34.24
C CYS A 358 -8.18 6.65 -33.15
N GLY A 359 -8.25 7.25 -31.96
CA GLY A 359 -7.59 6.80 -30.76
C GLY A 359 -8.18 5.53 -30.16
N GLY A 360 -7.49 4.95 -29.17
CA GLY A 360 -7.85 3.65 -28.58
C GLY A 360 -9.02 3.67 -27.58
N LEU A 361 -9.54 4.84 -27.20
CA LEU A 361 -10.63 4.99 -26.23
C LEU A 361 -11.65 6.03 -26.67
N VAL A 362 -12.93 5.75 -26.41
CA VAL A 362 -14.04 6.71 -26.57
C VAL A 362 -14.75 6.95 -25.24
N SER A 363 -15.36 8.12 -25.09
CA SER A 363 -16.44 8.34 -24.13
C SER A 363 -17.79 8.23 -24.82
N LEU A 364 -18.78 7.74 -24.07
CA LEU A 364 -20.17 7.56 -24.49
C LEU A 364 -21.08 8.31 -23.52
N GLU A 365 -21.93 9.17 -24.05
CA GLU A 365 -22.81 10.05 -23.27
C GLU A 365 -24.27 9.90 -23.70
N LEU A 366 -25.18 9.89 -22.74
CA LEU A 366 -26.62 10.01 -22.96
C LEU A 366 -26.99 11.49 -22.90
N LEU A 367 -27.61 11.98 -23.98
CA LEU A 367 -28.11 13.34 -24.10
C LEU A 367 -29.64 13.35 -24.12
N ARG A 368 -30.24 14.44 -23.63
CA ARG A 368 -31.61 14.86 -23.95
C ARG A 368 -31.57 16.35 -24.30
N ASP A 369 -32.31 16.78 -25.33
CA ASP A 369 -32.39 18.18 -25.76
C ASP A 369 -30.98 18.84 -25.94
N ALA A 370 -30.07 18.08 -26.57
CA ALA A 370 -28.65 18.41 -26.76
C ALA A 370 -27.82 18.66 -25.47
N THR A 371 -28.40 18.41 -24.29
CA THR A 371 -27.72 18.48 -22.99
C THR A 371 -27.33 17.08 -22.53
N VAL A 372 -26.11 16.89 -22.03
CA VAL A 372 -25.68 15.61 -21.44
C VAL A 372 -26.41 15.40 -20.12
N VAL A 373 -27.18 14.32 -20.04
CA VAL A 373 -27.91 13.91 -18.83
C VAL A 373 -27.20 12.78 -18.08
N ARG A 374 -26.35 11.99 -18.76
CA ARG A 374 -25.54 10.94 -18.12
C ARG A 374 -24.28 10.62 -18.93
N SER A 375 -23.17 10.34 -18.26
CA SER A 375 -22.07 9.57 -18.86
C SER A 375 -22.47 8.10 -18.88
N ILE A 376 -22.55 7.47 -20.05
CA ILE A 376 -22.70 6.02 -20.19
C ILE A 376 -21.36 5.35 -19.88
N ALA A 377 -20.29 5.81 -20.53
CA ALA A 377 -18.92 5.40 -20.23
C ALA A 377 -17.98 6.61 -20.38
N ALA A 378 -17.26 6.97 -19.31
CA ALA A 378 -16.28 8.06 -19.35
C ALA A 378 -15.00 7.71 -20.14
N GLY A 379 -14.79 6.43 -20.44
CA GLY A 379 -13.69 5.89 -21.22
C GLY A 379 -13.86 4.38 -21.39
N THR A 380 -14.20 3.94 -22.60
CA THR A 380 -14.29 2.53 -23.00
C THR A 380 -13.43 2.28 -24.25
N ALA A 381 -13.19 1.02 -24.60
CA ALA A 381 -12.38 0.67 -25.76
C ALA A 381 -13.01 1.26 -27.04
N ASN A 382 -12.19 1.87 -27.90
CA ASN A 382 -12.64 2.25 -29.24
C ASN A 382 -12.62 1.02 -30.16
N ASP A 383 -13.45 0.02 -29.85
CA ASP A 383 -13.58 -1.23 -30.60
C ASP A 383 -14.86 -1.32 -31.46
N GLY A 384 -15.77 -0.34 -31.30
CA GLY A 384 -16.99 -0.15 -32.10
C GLY A 384 -18.26 -0.66 -31.43
N THR A 385 -18.17 -1.20 -30.22
CA THR A 385 -19.29 -1.81 -29.50
C THR A 385 -19.26 -1.50 -28.01
N HIS A 386 -20.41 -1.21 -27.39
CA HIS A 386 -20.50 -1.09 -25.94
C HIS A 386 -21.85 -1.60 -25.41
N THR A 387 -21.83 -2.59 -24.52
CA THR A 387 -23.03 -3.06 -23.83
C THR A 387 -23.53 -2.00 -22.87
N TRP A 388 -24.76 -1.52 -23.07
CA TRP A 388 -25.39 -0.47 -22.27
C TRP A 388 -26.75 -0.93 -21.74
N THR A 389 -26.99 -0.66 -20.47
CA THR A 389 -28.30 -0.81 -19.82
C THR A 389 -28.94 0.58 -19.69
N PRO A 390 -30.00 0.90 -20.46
CA PRO A 390 -30.64 2.21 -20.39
C PRO A 390 -31.29 2.47 -19.05
N THR A 391 -31.29 3.73 -18.66
CA THR A 391 -32.00 4.24 -17.49
C THR A 391 -32.49 5.64 -17.83
N ARG A 392 -33.74 5.96 -17.48
CA ARG A 392 -34.34 7.25 -17.78
C ARG A 392 -33.69 8.38 -16.98
N ASP A 393 -33.73 9.57 -17.56
CA ASP A 393 -33.49 10.81 -16.84
C ASP A 393 -34.84 11.37 -16.36
N GLY A 394 -35.13 11.22 -15.07
CA GLY A 394 -36.42 11.55 -14.47
C GLY A 394 -37.57 10.73 -15.05
N THR A 395 -38.73 11.36 -15.21
CA THR A 395 -39.98 10.72 -15.69
C THR A 395 -40.19 10.81 -17.20
N ALA A 396 -39.29 11.44 -17.96
CA ALA A 396 -39.47 11.62 -19.39
C ALA A 396 -38.95 10.42 -20.19
N THR A 397 -39.74 9.98 -21.17
CA THR A 397 -39.53 8.73 -21.91
C THR A 397 -38.93 8.93 -23.30
N ASP A 398 -38.80 10.17 -23.77
CA ASP A 398 -38.34 10.53 -25.12
C ASP A 398 -37.22 11.59 -25.11
N GLY A 399 -36.83 12.02 -26.31
CA GLY A 399 -35.84 13.07 -26.55
C GLY A 399 -34.38 12.62 -26.42
N TYR A 400 -34.11 11.33 -26.21
CA TYR A 400 -32.77 10.80 -25.96
C TYR A 400 -31.92 10.69 -27.23
N ARG A 401 -30.60 10.89 -27.10
CA ARG A 401 -29.57 10.57 -28.11
C ARG A 401 -28.32 10.03 -27.42
N VAL A 402 -27.53 9.21 -28.11
CA VAL A 402 -26.19 8.82 -27.65
C VAL A 402 -25.15 9.61 -28.44
N ARG A 403 -24.13 10.12 -27.75
CA ARG A 403 -22.94 10.72 -28.34
C ARG A 403 -21.72 9.84 -28.08
N VAL A 404 -20.94 9.59 -29.11
CA VAL A 404 -19.59 9.01 -29.02
C VAL A 404 -18.55 10.11 -29.21
N THR A 405 -17.47 10.08 -28.43
CA THR A 405 -16.34 11.04 -28.56
C THR A 405 -15.02 10.31 -28.39
N ASP A 406 -14.14 10.36 -29.40
CA ASP A 406 -12.78 9.83 -29.33
C ASP A 406 -11.91 10.67 -28.39
N LEU A 407 -11.30 10.02 -27.40
CA LEU A 407 -10.59 10.69 -26.30
C LEU A 407 -9.15 11.14 -26.65
N VAL A 408 -8.69 10.90 -27.88
CA VAL A 408 -7.36 11.32 -28.35
C VAL A 408 -7.46 12.52 -29.29
N SER A 409 -8.38 12.47 -30.24
CA SER A 409 -8.61 13.50 -31.26
C SER A 409 -9.68 14.53 -30.87
N GLY A 410 -10.62 14.17 -30.00
CA GLY A 410 -11.81 14.96 -29.72
C GLY A 410 -12.88 14.92 -30.82
N ALA A 411 -12.72 14.07 -31.85
CA ALA A 411 -13.76 13.83 -32.84
C ALA A 411 -14.99 13.18 -32.19
N THR A 412 -16.18 13.58 -32.63
CA THR A 412 -17.45 13.17 -32.00
C THR A 412 -18.58 13.11 -33.01
N ASP A 413 -19.50 12.17 -32.79
CA ASP A 413 -20.77 12.06 -33.51
C ASP A 413 -21.91 11.66 -32.56
N THR A 414 -23.17 11.89 -32.96
CA THR A 414 -24.36 11.73 -32.13
C THR A 414 -25.54 11.25 -32.95
N SER A 415 -26.29 10.23 -32.46
CA SER A 415 -27.48 9.63 -33.10
C SER A 415 -28.30 10.64 -33.93
N ASP A 416 -28.52 10.38 -35.22
CA ASP A 416 -29.19 11.22 -36.23
C ASP A 416 -30.55 11.77 -35.75
N ALA A 417 -31.38 10.88 -35.19
CA ALA A 417 -32.68 11.17 -34.61
C ALA A 417 -32.72 10.82 -33.11
N ALA A 418 -33.78 11.27 -32.43
CA ALA A 418 -33.98 10.94 -31.02
C ALA A 418 -34.67 9.58 -30.86
N PHE A 419 -34.36 8.87 -29.78
CA PHE A 419 -35.00 7.61 -29.39
C PHE A 419 -35.73 7.74 -28.05
N SER A 420 -36.47 6.69 -27.68
CA SER A 420 -37.22 6.61 -26.43
C SER A 420 -36.61 5.61 -25.46
N ILE A 421 -36.66 5.88 -24.16
CA ILE A 421 -36.43 4.91 -23.10
C ILE A 421 -37.73 4.79 -22.29
N VAL A 422 -38.30 3.59 -22.24
CA VAL A 422 -39.61 3.31 -21.60
C VAL A 422 -39.45 2.34 -20.42
N GLU A 423 -40.46 2.26 -19.56
CA GLU A 423 -40.53 1.23 -18.51
C GLU A 423 -40.65 -0.18 -19.12
N PRO A 424 -40.16 -1.23 -18.42
CA PRO A 424 -40.51 -2.60 -18.74
C PRO A 424 -42.01 -2.78 -18.93
N GLY A 425 -42.39 -3.54 -19.96
CA GLY A 425 -43.77 -3.82 -20.33
C GLY A 425 -44.51 -2.68 -21.04
N ALA A 426 -44.08 -1.42 -20.92
CA ALA A 426 -44.71 -0.28 -21.60
C ALA A 426 -44.59 -0.32 -23.14
N GLY A 427 -43.68 -1.15 -23.69
CA GLY A 427 -43.59 -1.45 -25.11
C GLY A 427 -44.70 -2.39 -25.64
N GLY A 428 -45.39 -3.11 -24.74
CA GLY A 428 -46.39 -4.13 -25.08
C GLY A 428 -45.85 -5.56 -25.21
N ASP A 429 -44.55 -5.78 -25.02
CA ASP A 429 -43.89 -7.08 -25.13
C ASP A 429 -43.88 -7.91 -23.83
N CYS A 430 -44.45 -7.38 -22.73
CA CYS A 430 -44.55 -8.13 -21.46
C CYS A 430 -45.33 -9.44 -21.65
N THR A 431 -44.68 -10.56 -21.33
CA THR A 431 -45.30 -11.88 -21.26
C THR A 431 -45.27 -12.37 -19.82
N LEU A 432 -46.44 -12.78 -19.32
CA LEU A 432 -46.63 -13.30 -17.97
C LEU A 432 -47.31 -14.68 -18.09
N THR A 433 -46.92 -15.65 -17.26
CA THR A 433 -47.54 -16.99 -17.29
C THR A 433 -47.46 -17.64 -15.90
N VAL A 434 -48.60 -17.89 -15.27
CA VAL A 434 -48.70 -18.68 -14.04
C VAL A 434 -48.19 -20.10 -14.31
N THR A 435 -47.51 -20.70 -13.33
CA THR A 435 -46.96 -22.06 -13.43
C THR A 435 -47.15 -22.90 -12.18
N TYR A 436 -47.52 -22.29 -11.05
CA TYR A 436 -48.02 -22.98 -9.87
C TYR A 436 -48.79 -22.03 -8.94
N PRO A 437 -49.91 -22.44 -8.33
CA PRO A 437 -50.78 -23.53 -8.77
C PRO A 437 -51.40 -23.19 -10.13
N ASP A 438 -51.49 -24.17 -11.02
CA ASP A 438 -51.85 -23.98 -12.42
C ASP A 438 -52.97 -24.92 -12.91
N GLY A 439 -53.28 -26.00 -12.20
CA GLY A 439 -54.46 -26.80 -12.50
C GLY A 439 -54.54 -28.14 -11.78
N GLY A 440 -55.60 -28.32 -11.00
CA GLY A 440 -55.93 -29.60 -10.36
C GLY A 440 -55.08 -29.96 -9.13
N GLU A 441 -54.28 -29.04 -8.60
CA GLU A 441 -53.57 -29.23 -7.34
C GLU A 441 -54.53 -29.34 -6.15
N GLU A 442 -54.06 -30.02 -5.11
CA GLU A 442 -54.72 -30.17 -3.82
C GLU A 442 -53.79 -29.57 -2.75
N LEU A 443 -54.14 -28.37 -2.28
CA LEU A 443 -53.32 -27.57 -1.37
C LEU A 443 -53.85 -27.65 0.06
N VAL A 444 -52.96 -27.76 1.02
CA VAL A 444 -53.32 -27.98 2.43
C VAL A 444 -53.50 -26.64 3.14
N GLU A 445 -54.67 -26.38 3.72
CA GLU A 445 -54.93 -25.11 4.41
C GLU A 445 -53.91 -24.79 5.52
N GLY A 446 -53.45 -23.55 5.57
CA GLY A 446 -52.43 -23.07 6.52
C GLY A 446 -50.99 -23.46 6.19
N SER A 447 -50.79 -24.35 5.19
CA SER A 447 -49.46 -24.69 4.65
C SER A 447 -48.96 -23.61 3.68
N GLU A 448 -47.64 -23.52 3.56
CA GLU A 448 -46.96 -22.54 2.71
C GLU A 448 -46.62 -23.14 1.34
N TYR A 449 -46.97 -22.41 0.29
CA TYR A 449 -46.75 -22.78 -1.11
C TYR A 449 -46.11 -21.60 -1.85
N SER A 450 -45.14 -21.90 -2.73
CA SER A 450 -44.59 -20.90 -3.65
C SER A 450 -45.51 -20.78 -4.86
N ILE A 451 -46.37 -19.76 -4.89
CA ILE A 451 -46.98 -19.33 -6.16
C ILE A 451 -45.82 -19.01 -7.10
N SER A 452 -45.88 -19.43 -8.36
CA SER A 452 -44.77 -19.31 -9.30
C SER A 452 -45.26 -18.91 -10.68
N TRP A 453 -44.51 -18.03 -11.36
CA TRP A 453 -44.82 -17.54 -12.71
C TRP A 453 -43.56 -17.27 -13.52
N ASN A 454 -43.66 -17.45 -14.83
CA ASN A 454 -42.66 -16.97 -15.78
C ASN A 454 -42.97 -15.51 -16.15
N ARG A 455 -41.92 -14.73 -16.44
CA ARG A 455 -42.04 -13.42 -17.06
C ARG A 455 -40.99 -13.19 -18.15
N SER A 456 -41.31 -12.33 -19.10
CA SER A 456 -40.34 -11.65 -19.97
C SER A 456 -40.79 -10.21 -20.19
N ASP A 457 -39.86 -9.26 -20.17
CA ASP A 457 -40.10 -7.84 -20.49
C ASP A 457 -41.23 -7.16 -19.72
N CYS A 458 -41.53 -7.61 -18.50
CA CYS A 458 -42.55 -7.08 -17.60
C CYS A 458 -41.96 -6.18 -16.50
N GLY A 459 -42.85 -5.43 -15.85
CA GLY A 459 -42.59 -4.50 -14.74
C GLY A 459 -41.86 -5.06 -13.53
N ALA A 460 -41.56 -4.15 -12.60
CA ALA A 460 -40.84 -4.46 -11.36
C ALA A 460 -41.71 -5.16 -10.31
N GLU A 461 -43.01 -4.87 -10.29
CA GLU A 461 -43.96 -5.33 -9.27
C GLU A 461 -45.20 -6.01 -9.89
N VAL A 462 -45.76 -6.99 -9.18
CA VAL A 462 -47.04 -7.65 -9.50
C VAL A 462 -48.02 -7.58 -8.34
N ALA A 463 -49.31 -7.54 -8.66
CA ALA A 463 -50.36 -7.96 -7.75
C ALA A 463 -50.65 -9.46 -7.90
N LEU A 464 -51.01 -10.12 -6.80
CA LEU A 464 -51.53 -11.48 -6.77
C LEU A 464 -52.92 -11.50 -6.14
N GLU A 465 -53.85 -12.15 -6.82
CA GLU A 465 -55.27 -12.19 -6.48
C GLU A 465 -55.74 -13.65 -6.43
N LEU A 466 -56.49 -14.03 -5.39
CA LEU A 466 -57.17 -15.33 -5.31
C LEU A 466 -58.54 -15.20 -5.96
N TRP A 467 -58.81 -16.00 -7.00
CA TRP A 467 -60.06 -15.98 -7.76
C TRP A 467 -60.84 -17.27 -7.60
N ARG A 468 -62.18 -17.19 -7.67
CA ARG A 468 -63.07 -18.35 -7.62
C ARG A 468 -64.34 -18.09 -8.41
N GLY A 469 -64.70 -19.00 -9.32
CA GLY A 469 -65.95 -18.92 -10.08
C GLY A 469 -66.13 -17.69 -10.98
N GLY A 470 -65.06 -16.92 -11.23
CA GLY A 470 -65.11 -15.66 -11.97
C GLY A 470 -65.25 -14.40 -11.11
N GLU A 471 -65.11 -14.51 -9.78
CA GLU A 471 -65.05 -13.38 -8.85
C GLU A 471 -63.71 -13.41 -8.08
N MET A 472 -63.14 -12.23 -7.79
CA MET A 472 -61.98 -12.11 -6.90
C MET A 472 -62.44 -12.35 -5.45
N VAL A 473 -61.81 -13.31 -4.78
CA VAL A 473 -62.09 -13.71 -3.41
C VAL A 473 -61.30 -12.85 -2.42
N SER A 474 -60.01 -12.70 -2.68
CA SER A 474 -59.09 -11.93 -1.84
C SER A 474 -57.87 -11.46 -2.64
N THR A 475 -57.16 -10.48 -2.08
CA THR A 475 -55.87 -10.02 -2.58
C THR A 475 -54.78 -10.71 -1.77
N ILE A 476 -53.97 -11.55 -2.42
CA ILE A 476 -52.84 -12.28 -1.80
C ILE A 476 -51.67 -11.31 -1.57
N ALA A 477 -51.37 -10.49 -2.58
CA ALA A 477 -50.43 -9.38 -2.50
C ALA A 477 -50.94 -8.21 -3.36
N ALA A 478 -51.10 -7.03 -2.77
CA ALA A 478 -51.53 -5.83 -3.51
C ALA A 478 -50.39 -5.23 -4.36
N SER A 479 -49.16 -5.45 -3.92
CA SER A 479 -47.92 -5.39 -4.70
C SER A 479 -46.89 -6.32 -4.03
N THR A 480 -46.06 -6.96 -4.84
CA THR A 480 -44.82 -7.65 -4.47
C THR A 480 -43.84 -7.58 -5.64
N ALA A 481 -42.56 -7.87 -5.41
CA ALA A 481 -41.59 -8.00 -6.50
C ALA A 481 -42.06 -9.03 -7.54
N ASN A 482 -41.92 -8.70 -8.82
CA ASN A 482 -42.25 -9.57 -9.96
C ASN A 482 -41.16 -10.66 -10.18
N ASP A 483 -40.50 -11.16 -9.13
CA ASP A 483 -39.27 -11.96 -9.26
C ASP A 483 -39.50 -13.41 -9.73
N GLY A 484 -40.76 -13.83 -9.89
CA GLY A 484 -41.17 -15.13 -10.41
C GLY A 484 -41.72 -16.08 -9.36
N SER A 485 -41.67 -15.73 -8.07
CA SER A 485 -42.34 -16.53 -7.03
C SER A 485 -42.81 -15.72 -5.82
N TYR A 486 -43.91 -16.14 -5.19
CA TYR A 486 -44.43 -15.56 -3.96
C TYR A 486 -44.79 -16.63 -2.93
N GLY A 487 -44.22 -16.51 -1.74
CA GLY A 487 -44.54 -17.38 -0.60
C GLY A 487 -45.94 -17.07 -0.06
N TRP A 488 -46.89 -17.97 -0.29
CA TRP A 488 -48.29 -17.82 0.06
C TRP A 488 -48.73 -18.91 1.05
N ILE A 489 -49.43 -18.51 2.11
CA ILE A 489 -50.11 -19.45 3.01
C ILE A 489 -51.49 -19.72 2.42
N ALA A 490 -51.74 -20.96 1.98
CA ALA A 490 -53.02 -21.31 1.37
C ALA A 490 -54.16 -21.19 2.40
N SER A 491 -55.18 -20.39 2.09
CA SER A 491 -56.32 -20.13 2.97
C SER A 491 -57.65 -20.30 2.24
N GLN A 492 -58.67 -20.84 2.93
CA GLN A 492 -60.02 -20.94 2.39
C GLN A 492 -60.75 -19.59 2.45
N ASP A 493 -60.22 -18.55 1.80
CA ASP A 493 -60.87 -17.25 1.79
C ASP A 493 -62.26 -17.36 1.14
N GLY A 494 -63.26 -16.73 1.75
CA GLY A 494 -64.67 -16.92 1.35
C GLY A 494 -65.29 -18.27 1.76
N GLY A 495 -64.56 -19.16 2.44
CA GLY A 495 -65.08 -20.36 3.09
C GLY A 495 -65.44 -21.50 2.14
N ALA A 496 -64.52 -21.87 1.25
CA ALA A 496 -64.72 -22.98 0.33
C ALA A 496 -63.43 -23.79 0.11
N THR A 497 -63.58 -25.07 -0.22
CA THR A 497 -62.44 -25.98 -0.44
C THR A 497 -62.02 -26.13 -1.91
N THR A 498 -62.82 -25.66 -2.87
CA THR A 498 -62.66 -26.04 -4.30
C THR A 498 -62.99 -24.91 -5.28
N GLY A 499 -62.29 -24.89 -6.42
CA GLY A 499 -62.57 -24.02 -7.56
C GLY A 499 -61.76 -22.74 -7.60
N TYR A 500 -60.59 -22.71 -6.95
CA TYR A 500 -59.71 -21.56 -6.91
C TYR A 500 -58.82 -21.46 -8.15
N ARG A 501 -58.39 -20.24 -8.49
CA ARG A 501 -57.30 -19.91 -9.42
C ARG A 501 -56.48 -18.76 -8.83
N ILE A 502 -55.20 -18.69 -9.17
CA ILE A 502 -54.39 -17.49 -8.94
C ILE A 502 -54.49 -16.63 -10.20
N LEU A 503 -54.63 -15.32 -10.01
CA LEU A 503 -54.30 -14.33 -11.04
C LEU A 503 -53.04 -13.57 -10.60
N VAL A 504 -52.07 -13.44 -11.51
CA VAL A 504 -50.90 -12.56 -11.35
C VAL A 504 -51.03 -11.42 -12.36
N ARG A 505 -50.78 -10.19 -11.91
CA ARG A 505 -50.94 -8.97 -12.72
C ARG A 505 -49.71 -8.09 -12.60
N ASP A 506 -49.02 -7.86 -13.71
CA ASP A 506 -47.93 -6.88 -13.79
C ASP A 506 -48.47 -5.46 -13.58
N LEU A 507 -47.90 -4.71 -12.63
CA LEU A 507 -48.44 -3.40 -12.24
C LEU A 507 -48.05 -2.27 -13.19
N ASP A 508 -46.94 -2.40 -13.92
CA ASP A 508 -46.45 -1.37 -14.84
C ASP A 508 -47.13 -1.47 -16.22
N SER A 509 -47.25 -2.68 -16.78
CA SER A 509 -47.92 -2.90 -18.08
C SER A 509 -49.42 -3.19 -17.99
N GLY A 510 -49.90 -3.66 -16.82
CA GLY A 510 -51.26 -4.15 -16.65
C GLY A 510 -51.54 -5.54 -17.24
N VAL A 511 -50.53 -6.22 -17.79
CA VAL A 511 -50.66 -7.59 -18.30
C VAL A 511 -51.02 -8.53 -17.14
N GLU A 512 -52.05 -9.34 -17.35
CA GLU A 512 -52.52 -10.34 -16.38
C GLU A 512 -52.46 -11.74 -16.98
N ASP A 513 -52.20 -12.74 -16.13
CA ASP A 513 -52.35 -14.15 -16.45
C ASP A 513 -52.95 -14.91 -15.25
N MET A 514 -53.56 -16.07 -15.49
CA MET A 514 -54.33 -16.82 -14.49
C MET A 514 -54.15 -18.32 -14.67
N SER A 515 -54.03 -19.08 -13.57
CA SER A 515 -53.94 -20.55 -13.53
C SER A 515 -54.80 -21.22 -14.60
N ASP A 516 -54.24 -22.11 -15.42
CA ASP A 516 -54.87 -22.68 -16.62
C ASP A 516 -56.15 -23.49 -16.28
N ASP A 517 -56.14 -24.26 -15.18
CA ASP A 517 -57.32 -24.86 -14.53
C ASP A 517 -57.49 -24.51 -13.04
N THR A 518 -58.62 -24.88 -12.44
CA THR A 518 -58.87 -24.66 -11.02
C THR A 518 -58.14 -25.67 -10.12
N PHE A 519 -57.63 -25.20 -8.99
CA PHE A 519 -57.11 -26.03 -7.91
C PHE A 519 -58.08 -26.07 -6.71
N GLN A 520 -57.71 -26.85 -5.69
CA GLN A 520 -58.47 -27.06 -4.46
C GLN A 520 -57.61 -26.70 -3.24
N ILE A 521 -58.25 -26.15 -2.21
CA ILE A 521 -57.68 -25.96 -0.88
C ILE A 521 -58.59 -26.72 0.10
N PRO A 522 -58.55 -28.07 0.16
CA PRO A 522 -59.18 -28.79 1.27
C PRO A 522 -58.70 -28.28 2.62
N ASP A 523 -59.56 -28.44 3.62
CA ASP A 523 -59.16 -28.26 5.01
C ASP A 523 -57.93 -29.15 5.31
N ASP A 524 -56.96 -28.67 6.09
CA ASP A 524 -55.96 -29.53 6.74
C ASP A 524 -56.59 -30.28 7.92
N VAL A 525 -57.72 -30.92 7.65
CA VAL A 525 -58.38 -31.87 8.54
C VAL A 525 -57.81 -33.23 8.16
N PRO A 526 -56.83 -33.78 8.88
CA PRO A 526 -56.58 -35.22 8.82
C PRO A 526 -57.93 -35.92 9.00
N SER A 527 -58.19 -36.95 8.19
CA SER A 527 -59.46 -37.70 8.14
C SER A 527 -60.06 -37.81 9.55
N PRO A 528 -61.36 -37.51 9.77
CA PRO A 528 -61.91 -37.23 11.11
C PRO A 528 -61.88 -38.39 12.14
N ASP A 529 -61.21 -39.49 11.80
CA ASP A 529 -60.86 -40.65 12.61
C ASP A 529 -59.39 -40.62 13.15
N ASP A 530 -58.54 -39.65 12.73
CA ASP A 530 -57.06 -39.69 12.80
C ASP A 530 -56.40 -38.44 13.47
N TYR A 531 -56.97 -37.90 14.56
CA TYR A 531 -56.37 -36.76 15.29
C TYR A 531 -56.62 -36.78 16.82
N TYR A 532 -55.91 -35.89 17.52
CA TYR A 532 -56.08 -35.59 18.95
C TYR A 532 -56.20 -34.08 19.16
N CYS A 533 -57.35 -33.57 19.61
CA CYS A 533 -57.52 -32.15 19.92
C CYS A 533 -57.24 -31.85 21.40
N VAL A 534 -56.72 -30.66 21.69
CA VAL A 534 -56.30 -30.22 23.03
C VAL A 534 -56.82 -28.81 23.31
N LYS A 535 -57.54 -28.63 24.41
CA LYS A 535 -58.06 -27.32 24.82
C LYS A 535 -58.12 -27.15 26.33
N ILE A 536 -58.05 -25.91 26.80
CA ILE A 536 -58.24 -25.57 28.21
C ILE A 536 -59.61 -26.07 28.70
N GLY A 537 -59.58 -26.85 29.78
CA GLY A 537 -60.77 -27.49 30.36
C GLY A 537 -61.29 -28.70 29.58
N GLY A 538 -60.54 -29.22 28.60
CA GLY A 538 -60.81 -30.52 27.99
C GLY A 538 -60.82 -31.65 29.03
N THR A 539 -61.74 -32.59 28.87
CA THR A 539 -62.01 -33.67 29.84
C THR A 539 -61.74 -35.07 29.26
N ARG A 540 -61.17 -35.16 28.05
CA ARG A 540 -60.78 -36.43 27.44
C ARG A 540 -59.54 -37.02 28.12
N THR A 541 -59.51 -38.34 28.27
CA THR A 541 -58.44 -39.07 28.98
C THR A 541 -57.81 -40.22 28.18
N SER A 542 -58.40 -40.65 27.06
CA SER A 542 -57.83 -41.71 26.22
C SER A 542 -58.44 -41.81 24.81
N GLY A 543 -57.67 -42.39 23.89
CA GLY A 543 -57.98 -42.61 22.48
C GLY A 543 -58.10 -41.32 21.65
N ARG A 544 -58.00 -41.46 20.32
CA ARG A 544 -58.16 -40.36 19.35
C ARG A 544 -59.43 -39.55 19.57
N SER A 545 -59.34 -38.23 19.36
CA SER A 545 -60.44 -37.29 19.52
C SER A 545 -61.61 -37.57 18.57
N THR A 546 -62.75 -36.97 18.88
CA THR A 546 -64.02 -37.25 18.19
C THR A 546 -64.71 -35.95 17.80
N GLY A 547 -65.42 -35.95 16.66
CA GLY A 547 -66.09 -34.76 16.14
C GLY A 547 -65.26 -34.01 15.08
N ASP A 548 -65.67 -32.79 14.81
CA ASP A 548 -65.22 -31.98 13.67
C ASP A 548 -64.25 -30.88 14.14
N ILE A 549 -63.00 -30.89 13.64
CA ILE A 549 -62.01 -29.88 14.01
C ILE A 549 -62.13 -28.57 13.23
N SER A 550 -62.78 -28.57 12.07
CA SER A 550 -63.05 -27.34 11.31
C SER A 550 -63.98 -26.40 12.10
N ALA A 551 -64.89 -26.98 12.89
CA ALA A 551 -65.85 -26.25 13.71
C ALA A 551 -65.19 -25.29 14.71
N PHE A 552 -65.80 -24.11 14.86
CA PHE A 552 -65.42 -23.13 15.89
C PHE A 552 -65.85 -23.62 17.28
N GLY A 553 -64.89 -23.73 18.20
CA GLY A 553 -65.13 -24.07 19.60
C GLY A 553 -65.38 -25.57 19.85
N TRP A 554 -64.33 -26.39 19.72
CA TRP A 554 -64.38 -27.83 20.00
C TRP A 554 -64.97 -28.13 21.38
N ALA A 555 -65.73 -29.22 21.53
CA ALA A 555 -66.35 -29.54 22.81
C ALA A 555 -65.36 -30.15 23.81
N ASN A 556 -65.51 -29.82 25.10
CA ASN A 556 -64.57 -30.26 26.14
C ASN A 556 -64.54 -31.79 26.32
N ALA A 557 -65.61 -32.51 25.97
CA ALA A 557 -65.62 -33.98 26.03
C ALA A 557 -64.73 -34.64 24.95
N ASP A 558 -64.52 -33.95 23.83
CA ASP A 558 -63.83 -34.48 22.65
C ASP A 558 -62.33 -34.24 22.66
N CYS A 559 -61.86 -33.25 23.43
CA CYS A 559 -60.46 -32.83 23.51
C CYS A 559 -59.83 -33.08 24.88
N TYR A 560 -58.52 -33.30 24.88
CA TYR A 560 -57.69 -33.43 26.07
C TYR A 560 -57.51 -32.08 26.76
N GLY A 561 -57.33 -32.08 28.08
CA GLY A 561 -57.04 -30.88 28.86
C GLY A 561 -55.62 -30.34 28.68
N THR A 562 -54.67 -31.23 28.35
CA THR A 562 -53.24 -30.92 28.17
C THR A 562 -52.67 -31.62 26.93
N ILE A 563 -51.63 -31.04 26.35
CA ILE A 563 -50.93 -31.52 25.16
C ILE A 563 -50.19 -32.83 25.47
N ALA A 564 -49.53 -32.91 26.63
CA ALA A 564 -48.81 -34.09 27.10
C ALA A 564 -49.73 -35.30 27.27
N ALA A 565 -50.99 -35.11 27.70
CA ALA A 565 -51.97 -36.20 27.80
C ALA A 565 -52.41 -36.72 26.43
N ALA A 566 -52.51 -35.84 25.42
CA ALA A 566 -52.76 -36.27 24.04
C ALA A 566 -51.54 -37.00 23.43
N VAL A 567 -50.33 -36.44 23.58
CA VAL A 567 -49.08 -37.01 23.05
C VAL A 567 -48.76 -38.38 23.66
N ALA A 568 -49.12 -38.62 24.93
CA ALA A 568 -49.03 -39.93 25.56
C ALA A 568 -49.84 -41.02 24.82
N GLU A 569 -50.98 -40.66 24.22
CA GLU A 569 -51.92 -41.58 23.56
C GLU A 569 -51.70 -41.72 22.03
N MET A 570 -50.85 -40.89 21.42
CA MET A 570 -50.48 -40.95 19.98
C MET A 570 -49.72 -42.24 19.60
N GLY A 571 -49.89 -42.71 18.37
CA GLY A 571 -48.93 -43.53 17.62
C GLY A 571 -47.98 -42.71 16.73
N PRO A 572 -47.07 -43.38 16.00
CA PRO A 572 -46.33 -42.77 14.88
C PRO A 572 -47.27 -42.17 13.83
N GLY A 573 -46.98 -40.97 13.34
CA GLY A 573 -47.75 -40.32 12.26
C GLY A 573 -49.05 -39.63 12.69
N ASP A 574 -49.56 -39.90 13.90
CA ASP A 574 -50.72 -39.18 14.43
C ASP A 574 -50.45 -37.66 14.56
N GLN A 575 -51.53 -36.86 14.57
CA GLN A 575 -51.47 -35.40 14.76
C GLN A 575 -52.17 -34.94 16.05
N VAL A 576 -51.52 -34.02 16.77
CA VAL A 576 -52.10 -33.27 17.90
C VAL A 576 -52.35 -31.82 17.50
N TRP A 577 -53.60 -31.38 17.65
CA TRP A 577 -54.07 -30.02 17.36
C TRP A 577 -54.43 -29.27 18.66
N VAL A 578 -53.83 -28.11 18.89
CA VAL A 578 -53.95 -27.35 20.14
C VAL A 578 -54.69 -26.03 19.92
N ASP A 579 -55.77 -25.82 20.67
CA ASP A 579 -56.66 -24.64 20.57
C ASP A 579 -55.97 -23.34 21.05
N ASP A 580 -56.62 -22.19 20.85
CA ASP A 580 -56.13 -20.90 21.35
C ASP A 580 -56.15 -20.86 22.88
N GLY A 581 -55.03 -20.49 23.51
CA GLY A 581 -54.95 -20.44 24.97
C GLY A 581 -53.56 -20.33 25.57
N THR A 582 -53.50 -20.40 26.90
CA THR A 582 -52.27 -20.50 27.69
C THR A 582 -52.28 -21.81 28.48
N TYR A 583 -51.23 -22.61 28.29
CA TYR A 583 -51.13 -23.97 28.80
C TYR A 583 -50.05 -24.01 29.90
N GLU A 584 -50.49 -24.11 31.16
CA GLU A 584 -49.65 -24.11 32.36
C GLU A 584 -49.32 -25.53 32.86
N GLU A 585 -50.16 -26.52 32.55
CA GLU A 585 -49.97 -27.91 32.98
C GLU A 585 -49.07 -28.73 32.02
N ASP A 586 -48.77 -28.18 30.84
CA ASP A 586 -47.93 -28.80 29.80
C ASP A 586 -46.42 -28.60 30.03
N VAL A 587 -46.03 -28.92 31.26
CA VAL A 587 -44.64 -28.91 31.74
C VAL A 587 -43.83 -29.97 30.98
N ASN A 588 -42.85 -29.49 30.20
CA ASN A 588 -41.85 -30.29 29.51
C ASN A 588 -42.48 -31.29 28.52
N LEU A 589 -43.21 -30.75 27.53
CA LEU A 589 -43.84 -31.49 26.44
C LEU A 589 -42.80 -32.32 25.68
N ARG A 590 -42.80 -33.63 25.92
CA ARG A 590 -41.96 -34.59 25.20
C ARG A 590 -42.74 -35.25 24.08
N VAL A 591 -42.32 -35.04 22.84
CA VAL A 591 -42.87 -35.79 21.71
C VAL A 591 -42.11 -37.10 21.57
N GLU A 592 -42.47 -38.06 22.43
CA GLU A 592 -41.80 -39.38 22.55
C GLU A 592 -42.17 -40.38 21.42
N LYS A 593 -42.97 -39.96 20.41
CA LYS A 593 -43.47 -40.81 19.32
C LYS A 593 -42.80 -40.44 17.99
N SER A 594 -41.85 -41.25 17.53
CA SER A 594 -41.24 -41.07 16.20
C SER A 594 -42.20 -41.46 15.08
N GLY A 595 -42.27 -40.66 14.01
CA GLY A 595 -43.02 -40.95 12.78
C GLY A 595 -42.18 -41.69 11.73
N SER A 596 -42.39 -41.38 10.45
CA SER A 596 -41.66 -41.91 9.30
C SER A 596 -41.37 -40.84 8.24
N ALA A 597 -40.51 -41.16 7.27
CA ALA A 597 -40.13 -40.23 6.19
C ALA A 597 -41.28 -39.75 5.29
N SER A 598 -42.40 -40.48 5.27
CA SER A 598 -43.63 -40.13 4.52
C SER A 598 -44.76 -39.61 5.39
N ASP A 599 -44.60 -39.63 6.72
CA ASP A 599 -45.70 -39.46 7.68
C ASP A 599 -45.12 -39.07 9.04
N TYR A 600 -45.02 -37.77 9.31
CA TYR A 600 -44.40 -37.22 10.52
C TYR A 600 -45.41 -37.21 11.69
N THR A 601 -44.94 -37.50 12.91
CA THR A 601 -45.74 -37.21 14.11
C THR A 601 -45.83 -35.69 14.28
N VAL A 602 -47.03 -35.12 14.26
CA VAL A 602 -47.22 -33.66 14.29
C VAL A 602 -47.81 -33.19 15.63
N VAL A 603 -47.29 -32.09 16.18
CA VAL A 603 -47.92 -31.35 17.28
C VAL A 603 -48.00 -29.87 16.90
N ARG A 604 -49.22 -29.33 16.75
CA ARG A 604 -49.44 -27.99 16.18
C ARG A 604 -50.45 -27.15 16.93
N ALA A 605 -50.18 -25.85 17.02
CA ALA A 605 -51.20 -24.86 17.34
C ALA A 605 -52.21 -24.76 16.17
N ARG A 606 -53.50 -24.65 16.49
CA ARG A 606 -54.58 -24.40 15.51
C ARG A 606 -54.37 -23.06 14.80
N ASN A 607 -54.02 -22.03 15.58
CA ASN A 607 -53.65 -20.71 15.07
C ASN A 607 -52.23 -20.38 15.56
N ALA A 608 -51.31 -20.10 14.64
CA ALA A 608 -49.92 -19.81 14.98
C ALA A 608 -49.80 -18.58 15.90
N GLY A 609 -48.95 -18.69 16.93
CA GLY A 609 -48.74 -17.67 17.96
C GLY A 609 -49.86 -17.54 19.00
N ARG A 610 -50.94 -18.34 18.92
CA ARG A 610 -52.08 -18.27 19.85
C ARG A 610 -52.06 -19.32 20.95
N ALA A 611 -51.51 -20.51 20.70
CA ALA A 611 -51.22 -21.48 21.75
C ALA A 611 -49.91 -21.09 22.46
N THR A 612 -50.03 -20.67 23.72
CA THR A 612 -48.91 -20.20 24.56
C THR A 612 -48.54 -21.26 25.59
N LEU A 613 -47.28 -21.68 25.64
CA LEU A 613 -46.74 -22.60 26.63
C LEU A 613 -45.98 -21.80 27.69
N LEU A 614 -46.35 -21.93 28.97
CA LEU A 614 -45.75 -21.18 30.08
C LEU A 614 -44.60 -21.96 30.74
N ASN A 615 -43.44 -21.30 30.85
CA ASN A 615 -42.33 -21.55 31.78
C ASN A 615 -42.32 -22.91 32.51
N GLN A 616 -41.61 -23.89 31.95
CA GLN A 616 -40.66 -24.77 32.65
C GLN A 616 -39.50 -25.19 31.71
N ASP A 617 -38.42 -25.72 32.29
CA ASP A 617 -37.17 -26.04 31.59
C ASP A 617 -37.32 -27.17 30.55
N TYR A 618 -36.88 -26.93 29.31
CA TYR A 618 -37.06 -27.83 28.17
C TYR A 618 -38.54 -28.05 27.82
N THR A 619 -39.28 -26.94 27.71
CA THR A 619 -40.73 -26.89 27.48
C THR A 619 -41.18 -27.73 26.28
N ILE A 620 -40.41 -27.74 25.20
CA ILE A 620 -40.55 -28.66 24.05
C ILE A 620 -39.28 -29.50 23.96
N ASN A 621 -39.40 -30.82 24.16
CA ASN A 621 -38.25 -31.72 24.24
C ASN A 621 -38.39 -32.88 23.23
N LEU A 622 -37.40 -33.00 22.35
CA LEU A 622 -37.24 -34.12 21.43
C LEU A 622 -36.00 -34.92 21.84
N ARG A 623 -36.20 -36.19 22.18
CA ARG A 623 -35.17 -37.02 22.82
C ARG A 623 -35.08 -38.38 22.14
N GLY A 624 -34.09 -38.55 21.27
CA GLY A 624 -33.92 -39.76 20.44
C GLY A 624 -35.11 -40.06 19.53
N THR A 625 -35.97 -39.07 19.28
CA THR A 625 -37.17 -39.20 18.44
C THR A 625 -36.96 -38.63 17.05
N SER A 626 -37.76 -39.11 16.10
CA SER A 626 -37.47 -38.93 14.67
C SER A 626 -38.72 -38.75 13.82
N TYR A 627 -38.63 -37.97 12.74
CA TYR A 627 -39.79 -37.63 11.90
C TYR A 627 -40.90 -37.01 12.76
N VAL A 628 -40.53 -35.93 13.45
CA VAL A 628 -41.38 -35.16 14.36
C VAL A 628 -41.45 -33.72 13.90
N GLU A 629 -42.66 -33.16 13.88
CA GLU A 629 -42.93 -31.80 13.45
C GLU A 629 -43.69 -31.05 14.53
N VAL A 630 -43.17 -29.88 14.95
CA VAL A 630 -43.81 -29.04 15.95
C VAL A 630 -43.96 -27.62 15.40
N MET A 631 -45.14 -27.01 15.51
CA MET A 631 -45.39 -25.73 14.84
C MET A 631 -46.33 -24.78 15.58
N GLY A 632 -46.10 -23.47 15.36
CA GLY A 632 -47.04 -22.39 15.71
C GLY A 632 -47.14 -22.04 17.20
N PHE A 633 -46.32 -22.60 18.08
CA PHE A 633 -46.37 -22.31 19.51
C PHE A 633 -45.63 -21.02 19.89
N ARG A 634 -46.10 -20.38 20.97
CA ARG A 634 -45.36 -19.34 21.69
C ARG A 634 -44.93 -19.89 23.04
N VAL A 635 -43.63 -20.07 23.27
CA VAL A 635 -43.10 -20.39 24.60
C VAL A 635 -42.73 -19.08 25.31
N ILE A 636 -43.00 -18.97 26.61
CA ILE A 636 -42.59 -17.78 27.39
C ILE A 636 -42.01 -18.11 28.77
N ASP A 637 -41.17 -17.19 29.24
CA ASP A 637 -40.63 -17.09 30.61
C ASP A 637 -39.77 -18.28 31.08
N SER A 638 -39.12 -19.01 30.17
CA SER A 638 -38.32 -20.21 30.48
C SER A 638 -36.95 -19.88 31.12
N ALA A 639 -36.59 -20.63 32.18
CA ALA A 639 -35.36 -20.42 32.96
C ALA A 639 -34.10 -21.12 32.41
N LEU A 640 -34.28 -22.17 31.60
CA LEU A 640 -33.26 -22.81 30.76
C LEU A 640 -33.64 -22.66 29.27
N ALA A 641 -33.30 -23.65 28.44
CA ALA A 641 -33.70 -23.70 27.04
C ALA A 641 -35.19 -24.10 26.92
N PRO A 642 -36.06 -23.32 26.27
CA PRO A 642 -37.47 -23.67 26.05
C PRO A 642 -37.64 -24.83 25.05
N ILE A 643 -36.66 -25.05 24.17
CA ILE A 643 -36.72 -26.08 23.12
C ILE A 643 -35.38 -26.82 23.10
N TYR A 644 -35.41 -28.15 23.22
CA TYR A 644 -34.19 -28.96 23.32
C TYR A 644 -34.31 -30.29 22.55
N VAL A 645 -33.34 -30.53 21.66
CA VAL A 645 -33.35 -31.62 20.68
C VAL A 645 -32.08 -32.45 20.86
N HIS A 646 -32.17 -33.61 21.50
CA HIS A 646 -31.00 -34.35 21.99
C HIS A 646 -31.13 -35.88 21.90
N ASP A 647 -30.12 -36.59 22.43
CA ASP A 647 -29.97 -38.05 22.38
C ASP A 647 -30.09 -38.60 20.94
N SER A 648 -29.51 -37.89 19.98
CA SER A 648 -29.54 -38.19 18.53
C SER A 648 -30.94 -38.26 17.90
N ALA A 649 -31.87 -37.44 18.39
CA ALA A 649 -33.10 -37.10 17.66
C ALA A 649 -32.79 -36.60 16.23
N HIS A 650 -33.59 -36.95 15.24
CA HIS A 650 -33.27 -36.66 13.84
C HIS A 650 -34.46 -36.55 12.88
N HIS A 651 -34.33 -35.87 11.74
CA HIS A 651 -35.46 -35.61 10.83
C HIS A 651 -36.58 -34.89 11.59
N PHE A 652 -36.25 -33.75 12.19
CA PHE A 652 -37.16 -32.95 13.00
C PHE A 652 -37.42 -31.59 12.35
N LYS A 653 -38.61 -31.04 12.57
CA LYS A 653 -39.05 -29.76 11.98
C LYS A 653 -39.64 -28.85 13.06
N PHE A 654 -39.26 -27.58 13.03
CA PHE A 654 -39.86 -26.52 13.85
C PHE A 654 -40.28 -25.35 12.96
N PHE A 655 -41.59 -25.06 12.91
CA PHE A 655 -42.15 -23.99 12.08
C PHE A 655 -42.85 -22.91 12.91
N ARG A 656 -42.53 -21.63 12.65
CA ARG A 656 -43.26 -20.47 13.21
C ARG A 656 -43.38 -20.50 14.75
N ILE A 657 -42.38 -21.05 15.45
CA ILE A 657 -42.32 -21.11 16.92
C ILE A 657 -41.56 -19.89 17.45
N SER A 658 -41.99 -19.36 18.61
CA SER A 658 -41.36 -18.21 19.24
C SER A 658 -41.03 -18.41 20.71
N TRP A 659 -39.99 -17.72 21.21
CA TRP A 659 -39.59 -17.78 22.62
C TRP A 659 -38.91 -16.53 23.17
N ASN A 660 -39.13 -16.27 24.47
CA ASN A 660 -38.18 -15.58 25.35
C ASN A 660 -37.69 -16.54 26.45
N GLY A 661 -36.50 -16.32 26.99
CA GLY A 661 -35.89 -17.20 28.00
C GLY A 661 -34.44 -16.85 28.31
N ARG A 662 -33.79 -17.70 29.11
CA ARG A 662 -32.36 -17.54 29.47
C ARG A 662 -31.40 -18.26 28.51
N THR A 663 -31.85 -19.34 27.91
CA THR A 663 -31.28 -19.91 26.69
C THR A 663 -32.44 -20.05 25.72
N GLY A 664 -32.18 -19.99 24.42
CA GLY A 664 -33.15 -20.29 23.39
C GLY A 664 -33.13 -21.77 23.00
N LEU A 665 -33.32 -22.05 21.71
CA LEU A 665 -33.36 -23.42 21.19
C LEU A 665 -31.97 -24.04 21.15
N VAL A 666 -31.85 -25.30 21.58
CA VAL A 666 -30.57 -26.07 21.58
C VAL A 666 -30.72 -27.41 20.86
N THR A 667 -29.84 -27.71 19.91
CA THR A 667 -29.72 -29.03 19.24
C THR A 667 -28.39 -29.69 19.61
N ASP A 668 -28.43 -30.77 20.40
CA ASP A 668 -27.26 -31.45 20.98
C ASP A 668 -27.12 -32.88 20.41
N GLY A 669 -26.09 -33.10 19.58
CA GLY A 669 -25.84 -34.41 18.94
C GLY A 669 -26.94 -34.94 18.01
N SER A 670 -27.90 -34.08 17.65
CA SER A 670 -29.07 -34.34 16.81
C SER A 670 -28.83 -33.93 15.35
N HIS A 671 -29.56 -34.51 14.39
CA HIS A 671 -29.22 -34.31 12.97
C HIS A 671 -30.39 -34.28 11.98
N HIS A 672 -30.17 -33.70 10.80
CA HIS A 672 -31.21 -33.57 9.75
C HIS A 672 -32.42 -32.78 10.29
N GLY A 673 -32.17 -31.55 10.76
CA GLY A 673 -33.17 -30.68 11.36
C GLY A 673 -33.51 -29.51 10.47
N LEU A 674 -34.78 -29.12 10.41
CA LEU A 674 -35.25 -27.88 9.78
C LEU A 674 -35.92 -26.98 10.82
N LEU A 675 -35.52 -25.71 10.85
CA LEU A 675 -36.11 -24.68 11.70
C LEU A 675 -36.41 -23.47 10.81
N GLU A 676 -37.68 -23.13 10.66
CA GLU A 676 -38.12 -22.15 9.67
C GLU A 676 -39.18 -21.21 10.25
N ASP A 677 -39.04 -19.90 9.97
CA ASP A 677 -39.80 -18.80 10.56
C ASP A 677 -39.83 -18.75 12.10
N CYS A 678 -38.86 -19.39 12.76
CA CYS A 678 -38.76 -19.38 14.22
C CYS A 678 -38.13 -18.06 14.72
N TYR A 679 -38.65 -17.50 15.82
CA TYR A 679 -38.17 -16.20 16.33
C TYR A 679 -37.94 -16.14 17.85
N ALA A 680 -36.71 -15.77 18.22
CA ALA A 680 -36.30 -15.48 19.59
C ALA A 680 -36.38 -13.98 19.88
N TYR A 681 -36.90 -13.59 21.04
CA TYR A 681 -36.99 -12.19 21.45
C TYR A 681 -36.69 -11.98 22.95
N GLY A 682 -36.40 -10.74 23.35
CA GLY A 682 -36.17 -10.39 24.75
C GLY A 682 -34.77 -10.79 25.26
N GLY A 683 -34.66 -11.01 26.56
CA GLY A 683 -33.46 -11.49 27.24
C GLY A 683 -33.81 -12.07 28.62
N PRO A 684 -32.85 -12.70 29.34
CA PRO A 684 -31.41 -12.65 29.10
C PRO A 684 -30.83 -13.91 28.44
N HIS A 685 -30.74 -13.97 27.12
CA HIS A 685 -30.25 -15.15 26.39
C HIS A 685 -28.74 -15.38 26.60
N ARG A 686 -28.29 -16.63 26.68
CA ARG A 686 -26.88 -17.05 26.45
C ARG A 686 -26.62 -17.39 24.98
N TYR A 687 -27.54 -18.12 24.38
CA TYR A 687 -27.65 -18.35 22.94
C TYR A 687 -29.14 -18.31 22.60
N ALA A 688 -29.53 -17.79 21.44
CA ALA A 688 -30.93 -17.79 21.02
C ALA A 688 -31.25 -19.01 20.11
N PHE A 689 -30.28 -19.40 19.29
CA PHE A 689 -30.21 -20.67 18.57
C PHE A 689 -28.82 -21.28 18.76
N GLN A 690 -28.73 -22.49 19.30
CA GLN A 690 -27.48 -23.21 19.53
C GLN A 690 -27.50 -24.58 18.84
N VAL A 691 -26.44 -24.86 18.07
CA VAL A 691 -26.06 -26.21 17.65
C VAL A 691 -24.83 -26.63 18.46
N SER A 692 -24.77 -27.88 18.93
CA SER A 692 -23.64 -28.40 19.71
C SER A 692 -23.39 -29.90 19.54
N ASN A 693 -22.16 -30.32 19.88
CA ASN A 693 -21.78 -31.71 20.20
C ASN A 693 -21.98 -32.73 19.06
N GLY A 694 -21.52 -32.41 17.85
CA GLY A 694 -21.59 -33.30 16.69
C GLY A 694 -22.95 -33.31 15.98
N ALA A 695 -23.86 -32.43 16.39
CA ALA A 695 -25.09 -32.18 15.63
C ALA A 695 -24.77 -31.76 14.18
N ASN A 696 -25.57 -32.22 13.22
CA ASN A 696 -25.24 -32.08 11.79
C ASN A 696 -26.43 -32.07 10.83
N ASN A 697 -26.23 -31.54 9.62
CA ASN A 697 -27.29 -31.32 8.63
C ASN A 697 -28.47 -30.53 9.24
N ILE A 698 -28.19 -29.39 9.89
CA ILE A 698 -29.23 -28.53 10.48
C ILE A 698 -29.40 -27.29 9.62
N ILE A 699 -30.64 -26.97 9.25
CA ILE A 699 -31.02 -25.78 8.48
C ILE A 699 -31.85 -24.86 9.37
N PHE A 700 -31.42 -23.61 9.51
CA PHE A 700 -32.21 -22.50 10.01
C PHE A 700 -32.58 -21.61 8.83
N ARG A 701 -33.86 -21.31 8.61
CA ARG A 701 -34.34 -20.52 7.48
C ARG A 701 -35.30 -19.41 7.94
N ARG A 702 -35.06 -18.17 7.50
CA ARG A 702 -35.86 -16.98 7.89
C ARG A 702 -35.98 -16.79 9.41
N CYS A 703 -35.07 -17.36 10.19
CA CYS A 703 -35.10 -17.28 11.65
C CYS A 703 -34.65 -15.89 12.15
N LEU A 704 -35.34 -15.36 13.16
CA LEU A 704 -35.11 -14.01 13.70
C LEU A 704 -34.65 -14.05 15.16
N VAL A 705 -33.72 -13.17 15.52
CA VAL A 705 -33.31 -12.91 16.91
C VAL A 705 -33.33 -11.40 17.18
N ARG A 706 -34.15 -10.96 18.14
CA ARG A 706 -34.04 -9.62 18.77
C ARG A 706 -33.62 -9.78 20.24
N TRP A 707 -32.40 -9.37 20.59
CA TRP A 707 -31.77 -9.77 21.84
C TRP A 707 -31.62 -8.60 22.82
N ASP A 708 -32.63 -8.34 23.65
CA ASP A 708 -32.68 -7.17 24.52
C ASP A 708 -31.49 -7.07 25.51
N PHE A 709 -30.93 -8.18 25.99
CA PHE A 709 -29.68 -8.25 26.76
C PHE A 709 -29.21 -9.69 27.06
N SER A 710 -27.97 -9.86 27.55
CA SER A 710 -27.51 -11.07 28.26
C SER A 710 -27.11 -10.77 29.72
N LEU A 711 -26.99 -11.82 30.55
CA LEU A 711 -26.53 -11.78 31.96
C LEU A 711 -25.47 -12.87 32.29
N THR A 712 -24.74 -13.37 31.29
CA THR A 712 -23.67 -14.37 31.51
C THR A 712 -22.28 -13.81 31.24
N GLN A 713 -21.26 -14.42 31.85
CA GLN A 713 -19.84 -14.21 31.54
C GLN A 713 -19.28 -15.30 30.60
N GLU A 714 -20.06 -16.35 30.34
CA GLU A 714 -19.74 -17.39 29.37
C GLU A 714 -19.84 -16.85 27.93
N PRO A 715 -19.23 -17.53 26.92
CA PRO A 715 -19.43 -17.25 25.51
C PRO A 715 -20.91 -17.26 25.06
N GLN A 716 -21.22 -16.42 24.06
CA GLN A 716 -22.59 -16.00 23.69
C GLN A 716 -22.75 -15.90 22.18
N GLY A 717 -23.97 -16.05 21.66
CA GLY A 717 -24.25 -15.90 20.23
C GLY A 717 -25.74 -15.97 19.88
N CYS A 718 -26.26 -15.04 19.06
CA CYS A 718 -27.64 -15.11 18.53
C CYS A 718 -27.88 -16.44 17.81
N PHE A 719 -26.96 -16.78 16.91
CA PHE A 719 -26.83 -18.08 16.27
C PHE A 719 -25.43 -18.62 16.58
N ALA A 720 -25.34 -19.78 17.23
CA ALA A 720 -24.09 -20.37 17.68
C ALA A 720 -23.94 -21.82 17.17
N SER A 721 -22.78 -22.13 16.60
CA SER A 721 -22.50 -23.41 15.93
C SER A 721 -21.27 -24.08 16.55
N TYR A 722 -21.45 -24.84 17.63
CA TYR A 722 -20.38 -25.52 18.37
C TYR A 722 -20.16 -26.95 17.87
N THR A 723 -18.90 -27.32 17.63
CA THR A 723 -18.43 -28.71 17.42
C THR A 723 -19.32 -29.53 16.47
N CYS A 724 -19.77 -28.92 15.36
CA CYS A 724 -20.87 -29.39 14.50
C CYS A 724 -20.47 -29.49 13.01
N ASP A 725 -21.29 -30.11 12.17
CA ASP A 725 -21.00 -30.28 10.73
C ASP A 725 -22.23 -29.95 9.86
N LYS A 726 -22.07 -29.33 8.69
CA LYS A 726 -23.19 -29.08 7.73
C LYS A 726 -24.34 -28.29 8.35
N ILE A 727 -24.03 -27.10 8.85
CA ILE A 727 -25.01 -26.18 9.44
C ILE A 727 -25.27 -25.03 8.48
N TYR A 728 -26.53 -24.81 8.14
CA TYR A 728 -26.96 -23.81 7.14
C TYR A 728 -27.86 -22.77 7.81
N TYR A 729 -27.48 -21.50 7.70
CA TYR A 729 -28.31 -20.37 8.08
C TYR A 729 -28.69 -19.61 6.81
N GLN A 730 -29.98 -19.67 6.45
CA GLN A 730 -30.53 -19.09 5.21
C GLN A 730 -31.46 -17.93 5.56
N ASN A 731 -31.16 -16.73 5.09
CA ASN A 731 -31.95 -15.50 5.31
C ASN A 731 -32.29 -15.24 6.80
N CYS A 732 -31.39 -15.63 7.70
CA CYS A 732 -31.56 -15.44 9.15
C CYS A 732 -31.13 -14.04 9.58
N ILE A 733 -31.74 -13.50 10.64
CA ILE A 733 -31.58 -12.10 11.05
C ILE A 733 -31.29 -11.98 12.55
N SER A 734 -30.30 -11.16 12.92
CA SER A 734 -29.95 -10.78 14.30
C SER A 734 -29.95 -9.25 14.45
N ILE A 735 -30.75 -8.74 15.38
CA ILE A 735 -30.95 -7.29 15.60
C ILE A 735 -30.97 -6.88 17.08
N ASP A 736 -30.60 -5.62 17.33
CA ASP A 736 -30.88 -4.90 18.60
C ASP A 736 -30.29 -5.61 19.84
N GLY A 737 -29.04 -6.05 19.74
CA GLY A 737 -28.34 -6.88 20.73
C GLY A 737 -27.39 -6.09 21.63
N THR A 738 -27.43 -6.25 22.96
CA THR A 738 -26.49 -5.54 23.86
C THR A 738 -25.89 -6.39 25.00
N ASP A 739 -24.60 -6.18 25.26
CA ASP A 739 -23.91 -6.61 26.47
C ASP A 739 -24.32 -5.73 27.68
N ASN A 740 -25.36 -6.14 28.42
CA ASN A 740 -25.81 -5.36 29.57
C ASN A 740 -24.85 -5.53 30.78
N LYS A 741 -23.78 -4.73 30.80
CA LYS A 741 -22.73 -4.64 31.84
C LYS A 741 -23.22 -4.18 33.23
N GLY A 742 -24.50 -4.35 33.57
CA GLY A 742 -25.09 -4.01 34.88
C GLY A 742 -24.68 -4.92 36.05
N ILE A 743 -23.50 -5.56 35.98
CA ILE A 743 -22.92 -6.43 37.02
C ILE A 743 -21.42 -6.07 37.11
N ASP A 744 -20.91 -5.83 38.32
CA ASP A 744 -19.59 -5.22 38.64
C ASP A 744 -18.33 -6.07 38.28
N THR A 745 -18.32 -6.74 37.13
CA THR A 745 -17.24 -7.62 36.67
C THR A 745 -17.11 -7.57 35.15
N PRO A 746 -15.93 -7.29 34.58
CA PRO A 746 -15.76 -7.25 33.13
C PRO A 746 -15.98 -8.62 32.50
N ASN A 747 -16.95 -8.71 31.59
CA ASN A 747 -17.12 -9.85 30.69
C ASN A 747 -16.01 -9.78 29.62
N VAL A 748 -15.35 -10.91 29.32
CA VAL A 748 -14.15 -10.95 28.47
C VAL A 748 -14.40 -11.36 27.03
N ASP A 749 -15.54 -12.00 26.73
CA ASP A 749 -15.76 -12.67 25.43
C ASP A 749 -16.76 -11.96 24.49
N GLY A 750 -17.52 -10.97 24.99
CA GLY A 750 -18.47 -10.15 24.21
C GLY A 750 -19.73 -10.88 23.71
N LEU A 751 -20.74 -10.10 23.31
CA LEU A 751 -21.93 -10.61 22.61
C LEU A 751 -21.65 -10.74 21.10
N LYS A 752 -22.32 -11.68 20.42
CA LYS A 752 -22.05 -12.04 19.02
C LYS A 752 -23.37 -12.31 18.29
N SER A 753 -23.52 -11.90 17.03
CA SER A 753 -24.69 -12.35 16.21
C SER A 753 -24.49 -13.78 15.73
N TYR A 754 -23.37 -14.07 15.09
CA TYR A 754 -23.07 -15.37 14.49
C TYR A 754 -21.73 -15.87 15.03
N PHE A 755 -21.75 -16.98 15.76
CA PHE A 755 -20.59 -17.52 16.46
C PHE A 755 -20.24 -18.93 16.00
N THR A 756 -19.07 -19.09 15.36
CA THR A 756 -18.57 -20.40 14.91
C THR A 756 -17.20 -20.70 15.56
N PRO A 757 -17.21 -21.28 16.77
CA PRO A 757 -15.99 -21.67 17.48
C PRO A 757 -15.34 -22.94 16.90
N ASN A 758 -14.17 -23.27 17.45
CA ASN A 758 -13.34 -24.37 16.99
C ASN A 758 -14.06 -25.73 17.11
N GLY A 759 -13.87 -26.57 16.09
CA GLY A 759 -14.49 -27.90 15.96
C GLY A 759 -15.67 -27.95 15.00
N SER A 760 -16.06 -26.84 14.38
CA SER A 760 -17.25 -26.75 13.51
C SER A 760 -16.92 -26.67 12.02
N THR A 761 -17.33 -27.67 11.25
CA THR A 761 -17.05 -27.77 9.81
C THR A 761 -18.28 -27.51 8.95
N ASP A 762 -18.04 -27.12 7.69
CA ASP A 762 -19.07 -27.04 6.64
C ASP A 762 -20.27 -26.16 7.07
N CYS A 763 -19.98 -25.01 7.69
CA CYS A 763 -20.97 -24.05 8.16
C CYS A 763 -21.23 -22.96 7.10
N HIS A 764 -22.49 -22.75 6.72
CA HIS A 764 -22.88 -21.85 5.64
C HIS A 764 -23.83 -20.77 6.15
N TYR A 765 -23.52 -19.51 5.81
CA TYR A 765 -24.38 -18.36 6.02
C TYR A 765 -24.76 -17.77 4.66
N GLU A 766 -26.04 -17.76 4.34
CA GLU A 766 -26.59 -17.34 3.05
C GLU A 766 -27.64 -16.25 3.32
N GLY A 767 -27.49 -15.06 2.74
CA GLY A 767 -28.44 -13.94 2.91
C GLY A 767 -28.64 -13.45 4.35
N CYS A 768 -27.71 -13.77 5.26
CA CYS A 768 -27.87 -13.51 6.70
C CYS A 768 -27.54 -12.06 7.08
N ILE A 769 -28.22 -11.54 8.10
CA ILE A 769 -28.18 -10.11 8.47
C ILE A 769 -27.89 -9.92 9.96
N SER A 770 -26.93 -9.04 10.28
CA SER A 770 -26.60 -8.58 11.63
C SER A 770 -26.64 -7.05 11.69
N ILE A 771 -27.50 -6.44 12.52
CA ILE A 771 -27.64 -4.98 12.59
C ILE A 771 -27.75 -4.51 14.05
N ALA A 772 -27.06 -3.41 14.37
CA ALA A 772 -27.21 -2.69 15.64
C ALA A 772 -26.95 -3.57 16.89
N MET A 773 -25.79 -4.25 16.93
CA MET A 773 -25.29 -4.83 18.17
C MET A 773 -24.41 -3.80 18.92
N GLN A 774 -24.55 -3.69 20.24
CA GLN A 774 -23.75 -2.84 21.13
C GLN A 774 -22.83 -3.70 22.01
N GLY A 775 -21.54 -3.32 22.09
CA GLY A 775 -20.47 -4.04 22.81
C GLY A 775 -20.26 -5.47 22.29
N ALA A 776 -20.34 -5.63 20.97
CA ALA A 776 -20.63 -6.91 20.35
C ALA A 776 -20.10 -7.02 18.91
N ALA A 777 -19.91 -8.26 18.47
CA ALA A 777 -19.54 -8.60 17.10
C ALA A 777 -20.73 -9.06 16.26
N GLY A 778 -20.67 -8.85 14.94
CA GLY A 778 -21.56 -9.47 13.96
C GLY A 778 -21.19 -10.94 13.78
N TRP A 779 -20.28 -11.23 12.86
CA TRP A 779 -19.66 -12.55 12.76
C TRP A 779 -18.40 -12.65 13.61
N TRP A 780 -18.25 -13.78 14.30
CA TRP A 780 -17.06 -14.14 15.06
C TRP A 780 -16.72 -15.62 14.90
N LEU A 781 -15.51 -15.91 14.44
CA LEU A 781 -15.05 -17.24 14.01
C LEU A 781 -13.77 -17.64 14.77
N GLU A 782 -13.68 -18.87 15.29
CA GLU A 782 -12.53 -19.28 16.10
C GLU A 782 -11.92 -20.63 15.69
N GLY A 783 -10.59 -20.66 15.58
CA GLY A 783 -9.81 -21.89 15.62
C GLY A 783 -9.67 -22.64 14.30
N THR A 784 -8.56 -23.39 14.22
CA THR A 784 -8.07 -24.05 12.99
C THR A 784 -9.03 -25.00 12.27
N THR A 785 -10.09 -25.47 12.93
CA THR A 785 -11.09 -26.36 12.32
C THR A 785 -12.44 -25.70 12.03
N ALA A 786 -12.64 -24.43 12.42
CA ALA A 786 -13.81 -23.66 11.99
C ALA A 786 -13.72 -23.39 10.47
N ILE A 787 -14.57 -24.04 9.68
CA ILE A 787 -14.55 -24.00 8.21
C ILE A 787 -15.96 -23.73 7.68
N GLY A 788 -16.08 -22.83 6.70
CA GLY A 788 -17.40 -22.47 6.18
C GLY A 788 -17.44 -21.44 5.06
N THR A 789 -18.64 -20.95 4.78
CA THR A 789 -18.89 -19.88 3.80
C THR A 789 -19.84 -18.81 4.33
N LEU A 790 -19.63 -17.56 3.91
CA LEU A 790 -20.58 -16.46 4.00
C LEU A 790 -20.87 -15.99 2.57
N THR A 791 -22.15 -15.97 2.20
CA THR A 791 -22.62 -15.53 0.88
C THR A 791 -23.78 -14.53 1.08
N ASP A 792 -23.73 -13.38 0.40
CA ASP A 792 -24.75 -12.32 0.46
C ASP A 792 -25.08 -11.79 1.88
N CYS A 793 -24.14 -11.91 2.81
CA CYS A 793 -24.35 -11.54 4.22
C CYS A 793 -24.09 -10.04 4.49
N ILE A 794 -24.84 -9.47 5.43
CA ILE A 794 -24.73 -8.05 5.82
C ILE A 794 -24.48 -7.93 7.33
N ALA A 795 -23.48 -7.15 7.74
CA ALA A 795 -23.29 -6.70 9.12
C ALA A 795 -23.15 -5.17 9.18
N TRP A 796 -23.92 -4.47 10.02
CA TRP A 796 -23.94 -2.99 9.98
C TRP A 796 -24.24 -2.31 11.33
N ASN A 797 -23.61 -1.14 11.55
CA ASN A 797 -23.84 -0.24 12.69
C ASN A 797 -23.64 -0.92 14.06
N HIS A 798 -22.50 -1.58 14.28
CA HIS A 798 -22.18 -2.10 15.61
C HIS A 798 -21.50 -1.02 16.44
N LEU A 799 -21.95 -0.84 17.69
CA LEU A 799 -21.58 0.29 18.53
C LEU A 799 -20.70 -0.16 19.70
N THR A 800 -19.73 0.70 20.07
CA THR A 800 -19.01 0.56 21.34
C THR A 800 -20.00 0.74 22.48
N ASN A 801 -19.90 -0.04 23.56
CA ASN A 801 -20.79 0.14 24.71
C ASN A 801 -20.48 1.46 25.42
N ALA A 802 -21.31 2.48 25.19
CA ALA A 802 -21.03 3.88 25.53
C ALA A 802 -21.02 4.20 27.05
N ALA A 803 -21.11 3.18 27.90
CA ALA A 803 -21.09 3.29 29.36
C ALA A 803 -19.70 3.09 29.99
N ASP A 804 -18.70 2.64 29.23
CA ASP A 804 -17.41 2.14 29.77
C ASP A 804 -16.20 2.59 28.93
N GLU A 805 -15.51 3.65 29.37
CA GLU A 805 -14.25 4.13 28.75
C GLU A 805 -13.05 3.18 29.00
N THR A 806 -13.23 2.10 29.76
CA THR A 806 -12.17 1.10 30.02
C THR A 806 -12.31 -0.18 29.19
N ASP A 807 -13.30 -0.23 28.30
CA ASP A 807 -13.58 -1.39 27.46
C ASP A 807 -12.45 -1.65 26.44
N THR A 808 -11.97 -2.88 26.38
CA THR A 808 -10.87 -3.30 25.48
C THR A 808 -11.35 -4.18 24.32
N TYR A 809 -12.68 -4.33 24.18
CA TYR A 809 -13.32 -5.13 23.15
C TYR A 809 -14.05 -4.24 22.13
N ASP A 810 -13.35 -3.90 21.04
CA ASP A 810 -13.93 -3.09 19.97
C ASP A 810 -15.09 -3.83 19.26
N PRO A 811 -16.15 -3.15 18.78
CA PRO A 811 -17.27 -3.78 18.06
C PRO A 811 -16.89 -4.12 16.61
N TYR A 812 -16.92 -5.40 16.23
CA TYR A 812 -16.56 -5.82 14.86
C TYR A 812 -17.76 -6.33 14.07
N SER A 813 -17.99 -5.75 12.88
CA SER A 813 -18.94 -6.30 11.90
C SER A 813 -18.56 -7.73 11.48
N PHE A 814 -17.25 -8.03 11.45
CA PHE A 814 -16.67 -9.35 11.24
C PHE A 814 -15.31 -9.45 11.96
N ALA A 815 -15.07 -10.52 12.71
CA ALA A 815 -13.79 -10.83 13.34
C ALA A 815 -13.52 -12.34 13.41
N SER A 816 -12.25 -12.70 13.63
CA SER A 816 -11.80 -14.08 13.79
C SER A 816 -10.63 -14.18 14.77
N THR A 817 -10.34 -15.38 15.27
CA THR A 817 -9.03 -15.66 15.88
C THR A 817 -7.96 -15.81 14.80
N ALA A 818 -6.71 -15.47 15.13
CA ALA A 818 -5.57 -15.54 14.20
C ALA A 818 -5.20 -16.97 13.73
N ASP A 819 -5.85 -17.99 14.28
CA ASP A 819 -5.69 -19.41 13.92
C ASP A 819 -6.94 -20.00 13.23
N VAL A 820 -7.92 -19.19 12.81
CA VAL A 820 -9.17 -19.66 12.17
C VAL A 820 -8.91 -20.55 10.94
N GLY A 821 -9.79 -21.52 10.71
CA GLY A 821 -9.78 -22.36 9.50
C GLY A 821 -10.18 -21.63 8.21
N SER A 822 -10.45 -22.39 7.15
CA SER A 822 -10.72 -21.86 5.81
C SER A 822 -12.15 -21.33 5.66
N TRP A 823 -12.30 -20.05 5.30
CA TRP A 823 -13.60 -19.42 5.02
C TRP A 823 -13.67 -18.78 3.63
N SER A 824 -14.77 -19.00 2.91
CA SER A 824 -15.09 -18.29 1.66
C SER A 824 -16.09 -17.17 1.94
N LEU A 825 -15.74 -15.93 1.63
CA LEU A 825 -16.63 -14.77 1.74
C LEU A 825 -17.00 -14.30 0.33
N ARG A 826 -18.30 -14.17 0.05
CA ARG A 826 -18.85 -13.84 -1.28
C ARG A 826 -19.93 -12.77 -1.15
N ASN A 827 -19.78 -11.65 -1.87
CA ASN A 827 -20.75 -10.55 -1.88
C ASN A 827 -21.21 -10.05 -0.48
N CYS A 828 -20.37 -10.19 0.55
CA CYS A 828 -20.71 -9.81 1.92
C CYS A 828 -20.36 -8.35 2.21
N THR A 829 -21.29 -7.61 2.81
CA THR A 829 -21.12 -6.20 3.18
C THR A 829 -20.93 -6.06 4.69
N PHE A 830 -19.75 -5.58 5.10
CA PHE A 830 -19.42 -5.32 6.50
C PHE A 830 -19.23 -3.82 6.71
N GLY A 831 -20.15 -3.20 7.46
CA GLY A 831 -20.18 -1.77 7.72
C GLY A 831 -19.04 -1.27 8.60
N ILE A 832 -18.76 0.04 8.47
CA ILE A 832 -17.79 0.75 9.28
C ILE A 832 -18.33 0.91 10.70
N ASN A 833 -17.66 0.27 11.66
CA ASN A 833 -17.66 0.69 13.05
C ASN A 833 -16.36 1.51 13.30
N ASN A 834 -16.20 2.09 14.49
CA ASN A 834 -15.08 3.01 14.75
C ASN A 834 -13.67 2.41 14.57
N LEU A 835 -13.54 1.08 14.60
CA LEU A 835 -12.31 0.35 14.25
C LEU A 835 -12.66 -0.83 13.32
N GLY A 836 -11.75 -1.11 12.38
CA GLY A 836 -12.00 -2.07 11.29
C GLY A 836 -11.82 -3.55 11.68
N ARG A 837 -11.83 -4.42 10.66
CA ARG A 837 -11.44 -5.85 10.78
C ARG A 837 -10.21 -6.01 11.67
N ARG A 838 -10.28 -6.88 12.69
CA ARG A 838 -9.05 -7.52 13.20
C ARG A 838 -8.53 -8.50 12.14
N PRO A 839 -7.20 -8.59 11.94
CA PRO A 839 -6.57 -9.59 11.07
C PRO A 839 -6.77 -11.02 11.56
#